data_AF-A0A917WW26-F1
#
_entry.id   AF-A0A917WW26-F1
#
_cell.length_a   1.000
_cell.length_b   1.000
_cell.length_c   1.000
_cell.angle_alpha   90.00
_cell.angle_beta   90.00
_cell.angle_gamma   90.00
#
_symmetry.space_group_name_H-M   'P 1'
#
loop_
_entity.id
_entity.type
_entity.pdbx_description
1 polymer ?
#
loop_
_entity_poly.entity_id
_entity_poly.type
_entity_poly.pdbx_seq_one_letter_code
_entity_poly.pdbx_strand_id
1 'polypeptide(L)'
;MARLRARIERAAAQHRHTAALVAAAGPILDAYSPTAAPVEQYAEQHDLAASLRSDAAMLAPGWLGAQLDALTPATPLGGPLPPTFVRVGQAHPLDDARFPVIVPLLRAGHIAVDADARDDRVAGLLRSLVLRLLASSPPGSVRIRAVDAEGATFGRFTGIETIMPPPVTDADGLRAVLGEGERWLAARADGPGPTLLIVIASLPELTEGRDLARIAGLAHAGPAGRLHLIAAGWPPPPLTAETTQAPLPHATQIAIRNPHAWVGDPPGTTFSGTGVGPARLNAPVYLDADPPAELVRQVCAQLSGPWTAPPTAVGEPSRTAWLEYVGAAQRLDAVRREVIAVVAEHKAALKAAKDDLVAIRAKLAQHQAFLTDIAGEAGGRPVDCTPSWQEIQAAHAALTGPPRPPVRPRGIPMAPPPAPSSGIPQGAWAPGRGPVNAPPISAPPLPPGTPAVPRVSAPPHTGAILTGGGQHTGVLPGAAPRHAAPQSGPPHPTSAMPGTPAAMRVGAPNAHTTGNIPRVPVSGAPPRPPVSGMPATVGAGAVGTGVVSPVIAPAPESVPGRTSTALRVAAVGLKQSQAALSAPGRQAASTRRIWVNAAIYFGFALLAAIVQIPTLLAGERFSEISIIALPCALVLPAIAFGLGWLTIGAMTRRTTSRTPVLGLVISLLALIPLLVFGGVLLLA
;
A
#
# COMPACT_ATOMS: atom_id res chain seq x y z
N MET A 1 -54.47 23.38 -1.90
CA MET A 1 -53.45 24.01 -1.03
C MET A 1 -52.97 23.13 0.13
N ALA A 2 -53.83 22.62 1.02
CA ALA A 2 -53.40 21.84 2.20
C ALA A 2 -52.51 20.61 1.88
N ARG A 3 -52.86 19.80 0.85
CA ARG A 3 -52.05 18.65 0.42
C ARG A 3 -50.65 19.02 -0.09
N LEU A 4 -50.50 20.18 -0.72
CA LEU A 4 -49.21 20.68 -1.20
C LEU A 4 -48.34 21.13 -0.03
N ARG A 5 -48.93 21.88 0.91
CA ARG A 5 -48.24 22.29 2.14
C ARG A 5 -47.72 21.08 2.93
N ALA A 6 -48.54 20.04 3.11
CA ALA A 6 -48.13 18.80 3.77
C ALA A 6 -47.02 18.02 3.02
N ARG A 7 -46.87 18.20 1.69
CA ARG A 7 -45.75 17.62 0.92
C ARG A 7 -44.48 18.44 1.11
N ILE A 8 -44.60 19.77 1.12
CA ILE A 8 -43.48 20.69 1.36
C ILE A 8 -42.89 20.47 2.75
N GLU A 9 -43.74 20.38 3.79
CA GLU A 9 -43.28 20.12 5.16
C GLU A 9 -42.56 18.77 5.30
N ARG A 10 -43.05 17.72 4.63
CA ARG A 10 -42.37 16.42 4.59
C ARG A 10 -41.01 16.49 3.88
N ALA A 11 -40.93 17.21 2.77
CA ALA A 11 -39.67 17.37 2.05
C ALA A 11 -38.66 18.21 2.84
N ALA A 12 -39.12 19.21 3.59
CA ALA A 12 -38.28 19.98 4.50
C ALA A 12 -37.80 19.16 5.71
N ALA A 13 -38.64 18.30 6.28
CA ALA A 13 -38.22 17.36 7.31
C ALA A 13 -37.14 16.40 6.78
N GLN A 14 -37.29 15.87 5.55
CA GLN A 14 -36.27 15.05 4.90
C GLN A 14 -34.96 15.83 4.64
N HIS A 15 -35.07 17.11 4.26
CA HIS A 15 -33.92 18.00 4.11
C HIS A 15 -33.17 18.16 5.43
N ARG A 16 -33.87 18.53 6.51
CA ARG A 16 -33.27 18.69 7.86
C ARG A 16 -32.59 17.42 8.33
N HIS A 17 -33.26 16.26 8.19
CA HIS A 17 -32.67 14.98 8.54
C HIS A 17 -31.37 14.70 7.76
N THR A 18 -31.35 14.99 6.46
CA THR A 18 -30.16 14.81 5.62
C THR A 18 -29.06 15.82 5.97
N ALA A 19 -29.41 17.07 6.28
CA ALA A 19 -28.47 18.08 6.74
C ALA A 19 -27.85 17.70 8.10
N ALA A 20 -28.63 17.12 9.02
CA ALA A 20 -28.13 16.59 10.28
C ALA A 20 -27.12 15.45 10.08
N LEU A 21 -27.39 14.51 9.16
CA LEU A 21 -26.44 13.46 8.79
C LEU A 21 -25.13 14.03 8.23
N VAL A 22 -25.21 15.03 7.35
CA VAL A 22 -24.03 15.69 6.77
C VAL A 22 -23.22 16.45 7.82
N ALA A 23 -23.89 17.12 8.77
CA ALA A 23 -23.26 17.83 9.87
C ALA A 23 -22.53 16.87 10.82
N ALA A 24 -23.11 15.70 11.11
CA ALA A 24 -22.47 14.67 11.93
C ALA A 24 -21.33 13.94 11.20
N ALA A 25 -21.48 13.66 9.91
CA ALA A 25 -20.52 12.85 9.14
C ALA A 25 -19.15 13.50 8.98
N GLY A 26 -19.07 14.82 8.81
CA GLY A 26 -17.80 15.54 8.62
C GLY A 26 -16.80 15.29 9.75
N PRO A 27 -17.11 15.69 11.00
CA PRO A 27 -16.23 15.47 12.15
C PRO A 27 -15.86 13.99 12.37
N ILE A 28 -16.79 13.05 12.14
CA ILE A 28 -16.54 11.62 12.28
C ILE A 28 -15.48 11.15 11.28
N LEU A 29 -15.62 11.52 10.00
CA LEU A 29 -14.67 11.12 8.96
C LEU A 29 -13.32 11.83 9.10
N ASP A 30 -13.28 13.03 9.66
CA ASP A 30 -12.03 13.77 9.89
C ASP A 30 -11.27 13.24 11.11
N ALA A 31 -11.97 12.74 12.14
CA ALA A 31 -11.37 12.06 13.29
C ALA A 31 -10.95 10.61 13.00
N TYR A 32 -11.42 10.00 11.91
CA TYR A 32 -11.14 8.61 11.58
C TYR A 32 -9.74 8.44 10.96
N SER A 33 -8.89 7.66 11.63
CA SER A 33 -7.54 7.32 11.16
C SER A 33 -7.47 5.85 10.75
N PRO A 34 -7.32 5.52 9.45
CA PRO A 34 -7.25 4.15 8.97
C PRO A 34 -5.89 3.48 9.25
N THR A 35 -5.07 4.05 10.13
CA THR A 35 -3.65 3.69 10.27
C THR A 35 -3.41 2.53 11.24
N ALA A 36 -4.38 2.24 12.11
CA ALA A 36 -4.26 1.17 13.08
C ALA A 36 -4.80 -0.15 12.52
N ALA A 37 -4.00 -1.21 12.68
CA ALA A 37 -4.48 -2.58 12.52
C ALA A 37 -5.61 -2.84 13.54
N PRO A 38 -6.58 -3.71 13.21
CA PRO A 38 -7.44 -4.36 14.21
C PRO A 38 -6.66 -4.88 15.41
N VAL A 39 -7.24 -4.76 16.62
CA VAL A 39 -6.56 -5.04 17.90
C VAL A 39 -6.01 -6.47 17.96
N GLU A 40 -6.77 -7.45 17.47
CA GLU A 40 -6.38 -8.86 17.45
C GLU A 40 -5.13 -9.10 16.58
N GLN A 41 -5.10 -8.53 15.38
CA GLN A 41 -3.97 -8.64 14.45
C GLN A 41 -2.73 -7.85 14.94
N TYR A 42 -2.94 -6.82 15.75
CA TYR A 42 -1.85 -6.10 16.43
C TYR A 42 -1.24 -6.95 17.55
N ALA A 43 -2.07 -7.59 18.38
CA ALA A 43 -1.63 -8.51 19.42
C ALA A 43 -0.88 -9.73 18.83
N GLU A 44 -1.41 -10.31 17.75
CA GLU A 44 -0.76 -11.44 17.06
C GLU A 44 0.63 -11.08 16.52
N GLN A 45 0.82 -9.87 15.97
CA GLN A 45 2.14 -9.41 15.54
C GLN A 45 3.13 -9.28 16.70
N HIS A 46 2.67 -8.87 17.88
CA HIS A 46 3.48 -8.82 19.11
C HIS A 46 3.90 -10.21 19.57
N ASP A 47 2.96 -11.16 19.59
CA ASP A 47 3.23 -12.55 19.98
C ASP A 47 4.20 -13.23 19.02
N LEU A 48 4.05 -12.99 17.71
CA LEU A 48 4.98 -13.48 16.70
C LEU A 48 6.38 -12.86 16.84
N ALA A 49 6.47 -11.55 17.12
CA ALA A 49 7.75 -10.89 17.38
C ALA A 49 8.44 -11.42 18.65
N ALA A 50 7.67 -11.73 19.70
CA ALA A 50 8.19 -12.37 20.91
C ALA A 50 8.70 -13.79 20.64
N SER A 51 7.96 -14.57 19.83
CA SER A 51 8.36 -15.92 19.43
C SER A 51 9.66 -15.90 18.62
N LEU A 52 9.75 -15.04 17.60
CA LEU A 52 10.96 -14.84 16.79
C LEU A 52 12.17 -14.44 17.64
N ARG A 53 11.96 -13.64 18.69
CA ARG A 53 13.03 -13.25 19.62
C ARG A 53 13.53 -14.45 20.44
N SER A 54 12.63 -15.31 20.90
CA SER A 54 12.98 -16.55 21.62
C SER A 54 13.75 -17.50 20.72
N ASP A 55 13.25 -17.76 19.52
CA ASP A 55 13.86 -18.67 18.55
C ASP A 55 15.25 -18.15 18.10
N ALA A 56 15.38 -16.83 17.90
CA ALA A 56 16.66 -16.20 17.59
C ALA A 56 17.71 -16.42 18.69
N ALA A 57 17.30 -16.36 19.97
CA ALA A 57 18.21 -16.59 21.09
C ALA A 57 18.69 -18.05 21.17
N MET A 58 17.85 -19.00 20.74
CA MET A 58 18.22 -20.41 20.63
C MET A 58 19.16 -20.69 19.45
N LEU A 59 18.93 -20.04 18.31
CA LEU A 59 19.73 -20.23 17.10
C LEU A 59 21.12 -19.58 17.17
N ALA A 60 21.21 -18.41 17.79
CA ALA A 60 22.41 -17.58 17.84
C ALA A 60 22.71 -17.12 19.28
N PRO A 61 23.12 -18.03 20.18
CA PRO A 61 23.41 -17.68 21.57
C PRO A 61 24.68 -16.83 21.69
N GLY A 62 24.77 -16.08 22.79
CA GLY A 62 25.96 -15.31 23.16
C GLY A 62 26.40 -14.32 22.07
N TRP A 63 27.68 -14.38 21.69
CA TRP A 63 28.28 -13.52 20.66
C TRP A 63 27.53 -13.53 19.33
N LEU A 64 26.85 -14.63 18.94
CA LEU A 64 26.21 -14.72 17.63
C LEU A 64 24.92 -13.88 17.51
N GLY A 65 24.21 -13.64 18.61
CA GLY A 65 22.90 -12.96 18.59
C GLY A 65 22.74 -11.78 19.55
N ALA A 66 23.60 -11.65 20.57
CA ALA A 66 23.56 -10.54 21.52
C ALA A 66 23.83 -9.18 20.84
N GLN A 67 23.37 -8.09 21.43
CA GLN A 67 23.84 -6.76 21.02
C GLN A 67 25.28 -6.55 21.50
N LEU A 68 26.18 -6.12 20.61
CA LEU A 68 27.62 -6.07 20.90
C LEU A 68 28.00 -4.98 21.91
N ASP A 69 27.22 -3.90 22.00
CA ASP A 69 27.33 -2.85 23.02
C ASP A 69 26.89 -3.32 24.42
N ALA A 70 26.06 -4.35 24.49
CA ALA A 70 25.62 -4.97 25.74
C ALA A 70 26.52 -6.13 26.19
N LEU A 71 27.49 -6.57 25.38
CA LEU A 71 28.40 -7.65 25.75
C LEU A 71 29.48 -7.16 26.71
N THR A 72 29.80 -8.01 27.68
CA THR A 72 30.89 -7.73 28.62
C THR A 72 32.21 -8.31 28.09
N PRO A 73 33.36 -7.69 28.40
CA PRO A 73 34.68 -8.24 28.09
C PRO A 73 34.95 -9.65 28.66
N ALA A 74 34.20 -10.05 29.68
CA ALA A 74 34.30 -11.35 30.32
C ALA A 74 33.50 -12.45 29.60
N THR A 75 32.77 -12.11 28.51
CA THR A 75 32.04 -13.10 27.73
C THR A 75 33.03 -14.10 27.13
N PRO A 76 32.95 -15.41 27.45
CA PRO A 76 33.92 -16.39 26.98
C PRO A 76 34.02 -16.43 25.46
N LEU A 77 35.24 -16.56 24.93
CA LEU A 77 35.46 -16.78 23.50
C LEU A 77 35.32 -18.24 23.12
N GLY A 78 34.86 -18.43 21.89
CA GLY A 78 34.68 -19.69 21.19
C GLY A 78 33.45 -20.47 21.66
N GLY A 79 32.93 -21.23 20.72
CA GLY A 79 31.86 -22.19 20.94
C GLY A 79 32.35 -23.63 20.79
N PRO A 80 31.51 -24.61 21.17
CA PRO A 80 31.81 -26.02 20.98
C PRO A 80 31.80 -26.44 19.51
N LEU A 81 31.12 -25.67 18.65
CA LEU A 81 30.92 -25.95 17.24
C LEU A 81 31.13 -24.68 16.41
N PRO A 82 31.56 -24.81 15.14
CA PRO A 82 31.58 -23.68 14.21
C PRO A 82 30.18 -23.05 14.08
N PRO A 83 30.07 -21.72 14.07
CA PRO A 83 28.78 -21.04 14.08
C PRO A 83 28.04 -21.19 12.74
N THR A 84 26.81 -21.71 12.76
CA THR A 84 25.97 -21.83 11.56
C THR A 84 25.14 -20.58 11.29
N PHE A 85 24.64 -19.95 12.36
CA PHE A 85 23.73 -18.82 12.30
C PHE A 85 24.38 -17.57 12.87
N VAL A 86 24.06 -16.42 12.30
CA VAL A 86 24.57 -15.13 12.76
C VAL A 86 23.48 -14.07 12.67
N ARG A 87 23.49 -13.14 13.61
CA ARG A 87 22.65 -11.96 13.56
C ARG A 87 23.19 -10.92 12.58
N VAL A 88 22.29 -10.32 11.80
CA VAL A 88 22.61 -9.21 10.88
C VAL A 88 21.98 -7.87 11.29
N GLY A 89 21.01 -7.88 12.21
CA GLY A 89 20.32 -6.67 12.63
C GLY A 89 19.10 -6.92 13.52
N GLN A 90 18.22 -5.93 13.62
CA GLN A 90 16.95 -5.96 14.34
C GLN A 90 15.79 -5.63 13.41
N ALA A 91 14.81 -6.51 13.34
CA ALA A 91 13.57 -6.28 12.61
C ALA A 91 12.56 -5.55 13.50
N HIS A 92 11.88 -4.55 12.93
CA HIS A 92 10.90 -3.72 13.63
C HIS A 92 9.54 -3.83 12.91
N PRO A 93 8.79 -4.95 13.09
CA PRO A 93 7.45 -5.05 12.52
C PRO A 93 6.51 -3.95 13.04
N LEU A 94 6.64 -3.58 14.31
CA LEU A 94 5.88 -2.51 14.95
C LEU A 94 6.86 -1.53 15.62
N ASP A 95 6.39 -0.36 16.03
CA ASP A 95 7.24 0.65 16.70
C ASP A 95 7.77 0.15 18.06
N ASP A 96 7.00 -0.71 18.73
CA ASP A 96 7.25 -1.27 20.05
C ASP A 96 7.60 -2.77 20.04
N ALA A 97 7.52 -3.45 18.89
CA ALA A 97 7.86 -4.87 18.74
C ALA A 97 9.12 -5.06 17.90
N ARG A 98 10.11 -5.78 18.43
CA ARG A 98 11.44 -5.95 17.81
C ARG A 98 11.99 -7.36 17.98
N PHE A 99 12.70 -7.89 16.99
CA PHE A 99 13.39 -9.18 17.11
C PHE A 99 14.72 -9.21 16.33
N PRO A 100 15.75 -9.94 16.82
CA PRO A 100 17.00 -10.12 16.10
C PRO A 100 16.78 -10.87 14.79
N VAL A 101 17.34 -10.35 13.70
CA VAL A 101 17.30 -11.05 12.40
C VAL A 101 18.48 -11.99 12.32
N ILE A 102 18.19 -13.29 12.38
CA ILE A 102 19.16 -14.37 12.27
C ILE A 102 19.15 -14.93 10.85
N VAL A 103 20.33 -15.11 10.27
CA VAL A 103 20.52 -15.72 8.95
C VAL A 103 21.53 -16.86 9.03
N PRO A 104 21.36 -17.93 8.23
CA PRO A 104 22.34 -18.98 8.12
C PRO A 104 23.51 -18.50 7.26
N LEU A 105 24.75 -18.75 7.69
CA LEU A 105 25.96 -18.35 6.98
C LEU A 105 26.91 -19.54 6.81
N LEU A 106 27.72 -19.87 7.81
CA LEU A 106 28.67 -20.98 7.67
C LEU A 106 27.90 -22.30 7.56
N ARG A 107 28.40 -23.21 6.73
CA ARG A 107 27.77 -24.49 6.35
C ARG A 107 26.44 -24.40 5.60
N ALA A 108 25.91 -23.20 5.35
CA ALA A 108 24.63 -23.02 4.68
C ALA A 108 24.75 -22.24 3.37
N GLY A 109 25.44 -21.10 3.37
CA GLY A 109 25.51 -20.25 2.19
C GLY A 109 26.32 -18.98 2.40
N HIS A 110 25.83 -17.87 1.86
CA HIS A 110 26.56 -16.60 1.79
C HIS A 110 25.68 -15.45 2.24
N ILE A 111 26.30 -14.29 2.46
CA ILE A 111 25.60 -13.02 2.60
C ILE A 111 26.05 -12.11 1.46
N ALA A 112 25.10 -11.45 0.82
CA ALA A 112 25.37 -10.43 -0.19
C ALA A 112 24.65 -9.14 0.21
N VAL A 113 25.31 -8.00 0.10
CA VAL A 113 24.75 -6.68 0.42
C VAL A 113 24.81 -5.81 -0.83
N ASP A 114 23.71 -5.15 -1.20
CA ASP A 114 23.64 -4.34 -2.44
C ASP A 114 24.40 -3.00 -2.38
N ALA A 115 24.90 -2.62 -1.22
CA ALA A 115 25.83 -1.51 -1.01
C ALA A 115 27.15 -2.01 -0.40
N ASP A 116 28.22 -1.25 -0.59
CA ASP A 116 29.56 -1.56 -0.09
C ASP A 116 29.88 -0.82 1.23
N ALA A 117 31.08 -1.03 1.77
CA ALA A 117 31.53 -0.45 3.03
C ALA A 117 31.75 1.08 3.01
N ARG A 118 31.49 1.77 1.89
CA ARG A 118 31.42 3.24 1.88
C ARG A 118 30.14 3.75 2.53
N ASP A 119 29.12 2.89 2.67
CA ASP A 119 27.99 3.13 3.59
C ASP A 119 28.39 2.68 5.00
N ASP A 120 28.41 3.62 5.95
CA ASP A 120 28.80 3.38 7.34
C ASP A 120 28.02 2.22 8.00
N ARG A 121 26.75 2.02 7.60
CA ARG A 121 25.91 0.93 8.12
C ARG A 121 26.39 -0.42 7.64
N VAL A 122 26.87 -0.51 6.39
CA VAL A 122 27.45 -1.73 5.84
C VAL A 122 28.82 -1.98 6.46
N ALA A 123 29.66 -0.94 6.60
CA ALA A 123 30.95 -1.07 7.27
C ALA A 123 30.80 -1.58 8.71
N GLY A 124 29.83 -1.03 9.46
CA GLY A 124 29.48 -1.47 10.82
C GLY A 124 28.97 -2.92 10.85
N LEU A 125 28.06 -3.30 9.94
CA LEU A 125 27.58 -4.66 9.80
C LEU A 125 28.73 -5.65 9.54
N LEU A 126 29.62 -5.35 8.60
CA LEU A 126 30.73 -6.24 8.25
C LEU A 126 31.68 -6.45 9.43
N ARG A 127 32.03 -5.37 10.14
CA ARG A 127 32.84 -5.47 11.37
C ARG A 127 32.13 -6.26 12.46
N SER A 128 30.82 -6.07 12.65
CA SER A 128 29.99 -6.84 13.57
C SER A 128 30.03 -8.33 13.22
N LEU A 129 29.76 -8.70 11.96
CA LEU A 129 29.77 -10.09 11.51
C LEU A 129 31.14 -10.76 11.72
N VAL A 130 32.23 -10.10 11.32
CA VAL A 130 33.60 -10.61 11.52
C VAL A 130 33.90 -10.82 13.02
N LEU A 131 33.58 -9.83 13.87
CA LEU A 131 33.79 -9.94 15.31
C LEU A 131 33.00 -11.10 15.91
N ARG A 132 31.71 -11.23 15.58
CA ARG A 132 30.83 -12.31 16.07
C ARG A 132 31.37 -13.68 15.69
N LEU A 133 31.81 -13.86 14.43
CA LEU A 133 32.32 -15.13 13.94
C LEU A 133 33.68 -15.47 14.55
N LEU A 134 34.58 -14.50 14.71
CA LEU A 134 35.86 -14.70 15.37
C LEU A 134 35.67 -15.06 16.85
N ALA A 135 34.81 -14.33 17.56
CA ALA A 135 34.56 -14.53 18.98
C ALA A 135 33.79 -15.82 19.29
N SER A 136 33.04 -16.38 18.34
CA SER A 136 32.24 -17.60 18.53
C SER A 136 32.87 -18.86 17.94
N SER A 137 33.85 -18.72 17.04
CA SER A 137 34.46 -19.87 16.38
C SER A 137 35.42 -20.62 17.31
N PRO A 138 35.41 -21.97 17.31
CA PRO A 138 36.51 -22.73 17.90
C PRO A 138 37.87 -22.32 17.27
N PRO A 139 38.98 -22.41 18.01
CA PRO A 139 40.31 -22.10 17.48
C PRO A 139 40.63 -22.86 16.21
N GLY A 140 41.18 -22.17 15.21
CA GLY A 140 41.57 -22.77 13.94
C GLY A 140 40.41 -23.26 13.07
N SER A 141 39.15 -23.08 13.49
CA SER A 141 37.99 -23.53 12.71
C SER A 141 37.58 -22.57 11.58
N VAL A 142 38.04 -21.32 11.63
CA VAL A 142 37.78 -20.29 10.60
C VAL A 142 39.09 -19.63 10.18
N ARG A 143 39.22 -19.40 8.88
CA ARG A 143 40.23 -18.52 8.27
C ARG A 143 39.53 -17.44 7.48
N ILE A 144 39.97 -16.20 7.64
CA ILE A 144 39.35 -15.05 6.97
C ILE A 144 40.31 -14.46 5.95
N ARG A 145 39.79 -14.12 4.76
CA ARG A 145 40.48 -13.31 3.75
C ARG A 145 39.60 -12.10 3.47
N ALA A 146 40.14 -10.91 3.74
CA ALA A 146 39.42 -9.67 3.56
C ALA A 146 39.89 -8.93 2.30
N VAL A 147 38.93 -8.39 1.55
CA VAL A 147 39.13 -7.47 0.44
C VAL A 147 38.45 -6.16 0.85
N ASP A 148 39.21 -5.07 0.88
CA ASP A 148 38.74 -3.76 1.30
C ASP A 148 39.53 -2.69 0.55
N ALA A 149 38.98 -2.23 -0.58
CA ALA A 149 39.67 -1.29 -1.47
C ALA A 149 40.12 0.00 -0.76
N GLU A 150 39.33 0.47 0.21
CA GLU A 150 39.62 1.67 1.01
C GLU A 150 40.56 1.39 2.20
N GLY A 151 40.77 0.11 2.55
CA GLY A 151 41.62 -0.35 3.66
C GLY A 151 41.16 0.02 5.08
N ALA A 152 40.07 0.79 5.23
CA ALA A 152 39.62 1.34 6.51
C ALA A 152 38.66 0.42 7.29
N THR A 153 37.96 -0.48 6.62
CA THR A 153 36.87 -1.28 7.21
C THR A 153 37.40 -2.26 8.24
N PHE A 154 38.50 -2.96 7.93
CA PHE A 154 39.05 -4.03 8.77
C PHE A 154 40.34 -3.67 9.49
N GLY A 155 40.87 -2.45 9.32
CA GLY A 155 42.13 -2.02 9.96
C GLY A 155 42.16 -2.08 11.49
N ARG A 156 41.00 -2.24 12.16
CA ARG A 156 40.89 -2.40 13.61
C ARG A 156 41.20 -3.82 14.12
N PHE A 157 41.24 -4.83 13.23
CA PHE A 157 41.50 -6.23 13.57
C PHE A 157 43.00 -6.55 13.48
N THR A 158 43.77 -6.10 14.47
CA THR A 158 45.24 -6.24 14.51
C THR A 158 45.70 -7.33 15.47
N GLY A 159 46.86 -7.95 15.22
CA GLY A 159 47.48 -8.95 16.11
C GLY A 159 46.92 -10.37 15.94
N ILE A 160 46.10 -10.59 14.90
CA ILE A 160 45.48 -11.88 14.56
C ILE A 160 45.76 -12.28 13.10
N GLU A 161 46.90 -11.86 12.55
CA GLU A 161 47.27 -12.00 11.14
C GLU A 161 47.33 -13.47 10.68
N THR A 162 47.50 -14.41 11.60
CA THR A 162 47.47 -15.85 11.35
C THR A 162 46.06 -16.36 11.03
N ILE A 163 45.02 -15.69 11.52
CA ILE A 163 43.60 -16.03 11.31
C ILE A 163 43.02 -15.15 10.19
N MET A 164 43.29 -13.85 10.27
CA MET A 164 42.82 -12.81 9.36
C MET A 164 44.02 -11.91 8.99
N PRO A 165 44.73 -12.22 7.89
CA PRO A 165 45.78 -11.34 7.38
C PRO A 165 45.22 -9.94 7.05
N PRO A 166 46.09 -8.92 6.93
CA PRO A 166 45.68 -7.59 6.50
C PRO A 166 44.83 -7.65 5.22
N PRO A 167 43.77 -6.81 5.11
CA PRO A 167 42.91 -6.83 3.94
C PRO A 167 43.70 -6.44 2.69
N VAL A 168 43.40 -7.11 1.57
CA VAL A 168 43.92 -6.70 0.27
C VAL A 168 43.12 -5.51 -0.26
N THR A 169 43.80 -4.54 -0.86
CA THR A 169 43.23 -3.26 -1.28
C THR A 169 43.17 -3.08 -2.80
N ASP A 170 43.85 -3.94 -3.57
CA ASP A 170 43.99 -3.82 -5.03
C ASP A 170 43.47 -5.05 -5.79
N ALA A 171 43.38 -4.92 -7.13
CA ALA A 171 42.85 -5.96 -8.00
C ALA A 171 43.72 -7.23 -8.04
N ASP A 172 45.04 -7.10 -7.92
CA ASP A 172 45.95 -8.26 -7.91
C ASP A 172 45.81 -9.06 -6.61
N GLY A 173 45.68 -8.36 -5.48
CA GLY A 173 45.34 -8.93 -4.19
C GLY A 173 43.98 -9.62 -4.22
N LEU A 174 42.95 -9.02 -4.81
CA LEU A 174 41.65 -9.68 -5.04
C LEU A 174 41.85 -10.98 -5.83
N ARG A 175 42.56 -10.95 -6.97
CA ARG A 175 42.81 -12.15 -7.79
C ARG A 175 43.56 -13.23 -7.04
N ALA A 176 44.50 -12.86 -6.18
CA ALA A 176 45.23 -13.78 -5.31
C ALA A 176 44.31 -14.46 -4.28
N VAL A 177 43.41 -13.69 -3.64
CA VAL A 177 42.38 -14.21 -2.72
C VAL A 177 41.43 -15.16 -3.45
N LEU A 178 40.95 -14.80 -4.64
CA LEU A 178 40.09 -15.67 -5.45
C LEU A 178 40.81 -16.97 -5.84
N GLY A 179 42.09 -16.87 -6.22
CA GLY A 179 42.92 -18.04 -6.53
C GLY A 179 43.16 -18.95 -5.32
N GLU A 180 43.27 -18.38 -4.11
CA GLU A 180 43.30 -19.17 -2.87
C GLU A 180 41.97 -19.90 -2.65
N GLY A 181 40.83 -19.23 -2.86
CA GLY A 181 39.51 -19.86 -2.77
C GLY A 181 39.32 -21.02 -3.75
N GLU A 182 39.79 -20.87 -4.99
CA GLU A 182 39.75 -21.94 -6.00
C GLU A 182 40.61 -23.15 -5.57
N ARG A 183 41.83 -22.89 -5.09
CA ARG A 183 42.70 -23.96 -4.55
C ARG A 183 42.11 -24.62 -3.32
N TRP A 184 41.42 -23.87 -2.46
CA TRP A 184 40.71 -24.40 -1.30
C TRP A 184 39.64 -25.41 -1.70
N LEU A 185 38.84 -25.07 -2.72
CA LEU A 185 37.82 -25.97 -3.26
C LEU A 185 38.42 -27.19 -3.96
N ALA A 186 39.58 -27.05 -4.62
CA ALA A 186 40.28 -28.15 -5.26
C ALA A 186 40.93 -29.11 -4.26
N ALA A 187 41.47 -28.60 -3.15
CA ALA A 187 42.15 -29.37 -2.10
C ALA A 187 41.19 -30.09 -1.14
N ARG A 188 39.92 -30.24 -1.53
CA ARG A 188 38.84 -30.75 -0.68
C ARG A 188 39.21 -32.10 -0.04
N ALA A 189 39.41 -32.09 1.28
CA ALA A 189 39.51 -33.29 2.08
C ALA A 189 38.13 -33.69 2.61
N ASP A 190 37.76 -34.95 2.42
CA ASP A 190 36.61 -35.55 3.11
C ASP A 190 36.89 -35.56 4.62
N GLY A 191 35.96 -35.01 5.41
CA GLY A 191 36.07 -34.94 6.88
C GLY A 191 36.04 -33.54 7.47
N PRO A 192 36.14 -33.41 8.80
CA PRO A 192 36.11 -32.13 9.51
C PRO A 192 37.36 -31.31 9.19
N GLY A 193 37.18 -30.03 8.90
CA GLY A 193 38.26 -29.11 8.62
C GLY A 193 37.84 -27.66 8.80
N PRO A 194 38.79 -26.72 8.75
CA PRO A 194 38.50 -25.30 8.82
C PRO A 194 37.52 -24.86 7.72
N THR A 195 36.93 -23.70 7.97
CA THR A 195 36.10 -22.95 7.04
C THR A 195 36.90 -21.77 6.52
N LEU A 196 36.89 -21.55 5.20
CA LEU A 196 37.44 -20.33 4.58
C LEU A 196 36.31 -19.32 4.39
N LEU A 197 36.44 -18.14 4.98
CA LEU A 197 35.53 -17.02 4.82
C LEU A 197 36.23 -15.92 4.02
N ILE A 198 35.68 -15.58 2.85
CA ILE A 198 36.13 -14.41 2.09
C ILE A 198 35.13 -13.28 2.35
N VAL A 199 35.62 -12.15 2.82
CA VAL A 199 34.82 -10.96 3.11
C VAL A 199 35.24 -9.85 2.17
N ILE A 200 34.33 -9.42 1.30
CA ILE A 200 34.54 -8.31 0.37
C ILE A 200 33.76 -7.11 0.92
N ALA A 201 34.48 -6.16 1.52
CA ALA A 201 33.92 -4.91 2.01
C ALA A 201 33.66 -3.92 0.88
N SER A 202 34.57 -3.86 -0.08
CA SER A 202 34.47 -3.07 -1.30
C SER A 202 35.31 -3.71 -2.38
N LEU A 203 34.82 -3.71 -3.63
CA LEU A 203 35.59 -4.20 -4.77
C LEU A 203 36.63 -3.15 -5.18
N PRO A 204 37.90 -3.53 -5.43
CA PRO A 204 38.91 -2.63 -5.96
C PRO A 204 38.49 -2.01 -7.29
N GLU A 205 39.02 -0.82 -7.56
CA GLU A 205 38.95 -0.23 -8.90
C GLU A 205 39.51 -1.21 -9.93
N LEU A 206 38.95 -1.19 -11.15
CA LEU A 206 39.33 -2.10 -12.25
C LEU A 206 38.97 -3.58 -12.03
N THR A 207 38.03 -3.91 -11.14
CA THR A 207 37.48 -5.27 -11.08
C THR A 207 36.75 -5.60 -12.38
N GLU A 208 37.26 -6.60 -13.12
CA GLU A 208 36.75 -6.99 -14.43
C GLU A 208 35.61 -8.01 -14.34
N GLY A 209 34.82 -8.15 -15.41
CA GLY A 209 33.74 -9.14 -15.49
C GLY A 209 34.20 -10.59 -15.23
N ARG A 210 35.46 -10.91 -15.56
CA ARG A 210 36.06 -12.22 -15.25
C ARG A 210 36.22 -12.44 -13.74
N ASP A 211 36.65 -11.43 -13.00
CA ASP A 211 36.82 -11.53 -11.55
C ASP A 211 35.45 -11.63 -10.85
N LEU A 212 34.44 -10.89 -11.34
CA LEU A 212 33.05 -11.04 -10.90
C LEU A 212 32.50 -12.46 -11.15
N ALA A 213 32.74 -13.03 -12.33
CA ALA A 213 32.33 -14.39 -12.65
C ALA A 213 33.00 -15.43 -11.74
N ARG A 214 34.27 -15.20 -11.33
CA ARG A 214 34.98 -16.04 -10.36
C ARG A 214 34.36 -15.96 -8.97
N ILE A 215 33.97 -14.77 -8.50
CA ILE A 215 33.24 -14.60 -7.24
C ILE A 215 31.93 -15.41 -7.28
N ALA A 216 31.15 -15.31 -8.36
CA ALA A 216 29.92 -16.07 -8.53
C ALA A 216 30.17 -17.59 -8.61
N GLY A 217 31.25 -18.03 -9.25
CA GLY A 217 31.67 -19.44 -9.29
C GLY A 217 32.04 -19.99 -7.92
N LEU A 218 32.81 -19.22 -7.14
CA LEU A 218 33.12 -19.55 -5.74
C LEU A 218 31.84 -19.61 -4.89
N ALA A 219 30.89 -18.70 -5.10
CA ALA A 219 29.61 -18.72 -4.40
C ALA A 219 28.78 -19.99 -4.73
N HIS A 220 28.85 -20.45 -5.97
CA HIS A 220 28.10 -21.65 -6.37
C HIS A 220 28.67 -22.93 -5.74
N ALA A 221 29.99 -23.11 -5.78
CA ALA A 221 30.66 -24.31 -5.28
C ALA A 221 31.02 -24.25 -3.77
N GLY A 222 31.03 -23.04 -3.20
CA GLY A 222 31.57 -22.70 -1.90
C GLY A 222 30.97 -23.47 -0.72
N PRO A 223 29.62 -23.45 -0.53
CA PRO A 223 28.99 -24.02 0.66
C PRO A 223 29.31 -25.51 0.82
N ALA A 224 29.38 -26.26 -0.28
CA ALA A 224 29.79 -27.64 -0.25
C ALA A 224 31.23 -27.78 0.27
N GLY A 225 32.15 -26.89 -0.12
CA GLY A 225 33.59 -26.90 0.21
C GLY A 225 33.99 -26.18 1.48
N ARG A 226 33.05 -25.82 2.36
CA ARG A 226 33.32 -24.98 3.55
C ARG A 226 34.01 -23.66 3.18
N LEU A 227 33.64 -23.09 2.03
CA LEU A 227 34.01 -21.76 1.62
C LEU A 227 32.75 -20.89 1.63
N HIS A 228 32.79 -19.78 2.35
CA HIS A 228 31.67 -18.85 2.45
C HIS A 228 32.09 -17.45 2.07
N LEU A 229 31.14 -16.68 1.53
CA LEU A 229 31.32 -15.31 1.11
C LEU A 229 30.42 -14.39 1.95
N ILE A 230 30.97 -13.24 2.33
CA ILE A 230 30.20 -12.05 2.67
C ILE A 230 30.62 -10.99 1.65
N ALA A 231 29.74 -10.67 0.71
CA ALA A 231 30.06 -9.77 -0.40
C ALA A 231 29.20 -8.50 -0.33
N ALA A 232 29.83 -7.38 -0.02
CA ALA A 232 29.19 -6.07 -0.07
C ALA A 232 29.38 -5.43 -1.47
N GLY A 233 28.42 -4.60 -1.88
CA GLY A 233 28.34 -4.05 -3.23
C GLY A 233 27.93 -5.09 -4.30
N TRP A 234 27.16 -6.12 -3.93
CA TRP A 234 26.70 -7.17 -4.85
C TRP A 234 25.17 -7.21 -5.02
N PRO A 235 24.63 -7.29 -6.25
CA PRO A 235 25.38 -7.22 -7.51
C PRO A 235 25.97 -5.82 -7.70
N PRO A 236 27.18 -5.71 -8.28
CA PRO A 236 27.74 -4.40 -8.57
C PRO A 236 26.79 -3.60 -9.48
N PRO A 237 26.69 -2.27 -9.28
CA PRO A 237 25.91 -1.43 -10.17
C PRO A 237 26.33 -1.68 -11.62
N PRO A 238 25.39 -1.98 -12.54
CA PRO A 238 25.74 -2.30 -13.92
C PRO A 238 26.27 -1.05 -14.61
N LEU A 239 27.59 -1.00 -14.82
CA LEU A 239 28.25 0.06 -15.61
C LEU A 239 28.23 -0.29 -17.11
N THR A 240 28.27 -1.58 -17.41
CA THR A 240 28.19 -2.19 -18.74
C THR A 240 27.43 -3.53 -18.69
N ALA A 241 27.04 -4.05 -19.85
CA ALA A 241 26.45 -5.40 -19.94
C ALA A 241 27.36 -6.49 -19.36
N GLU A 242 28.68 -6.32 -19.47
CA GLU A 242 29.69 -7.28 -18.97
C GLU A 242 29.84 -7.23 -17.43
N THR A 243 29.59 -6.07 -16.81
CA THR A 243 29.60 -5.90 -15.35
C THR A 243 28.26 -6.22 -14.69
N THR A 244 27.21 -6.50 -15.48
CA THR A 244 25.91 -6.87 -14.96
C THR A 244 25.98 -8.28 -14.36
N GLN A 245 25.70 -8.39 -13.06
CA GLN A 245 25.73 -9.68 -12.37
C GLN A 245 24.35 -10.04 -11.83
N ALA A 246 24.05 -11.34 -11.83
CA ALA A 246 22.91 -11.88 -11.11
C ALA A 246 23.17 -11.81 -9.58
N PRO A 247 22.12 -11.88 -8.75
CA PRO A 247 22.28 -12.12 -7.32
C PRO A 247 23.18 -13.33 -7.06
N LEU A 248 24.06 -13.25 -6.05
CA LEU A 248 24.94 -14.39 -5.72
C LEU A 248 24.11 -15.65 -5.43
N PRO A 249 24.48 -16.80 -6.02
CA PRO A 249 23.83 -18.07 -5.71
C PRO A 249 24.05 -18.42 -4.24
N HIS A 250 23.07 -19.09 -3.62
CA HIS A 250 23.13 -19.51 -2.22
C HIS A 250 23.44 -18.38 -1.22
N ALA A 251 23.05 -17.13 -1.53
CA ALA A 251 23.26 -15.99 -0.66
C ALA A 251 21.93 -15.45 -0.10
N THR A 252 21.91 -15.12 1.19
CA THR A 252 20.92 -14.20 1.76
C THR A 252 21.24 -12.79 1.27
N GLN A 253 20.34 -12.20 0.49
CA GLN A 253 20.49 -10.85 -0.05
C GLN A 253 20.04 -9.80 0.97
N ILE A 254 20.86 -8.79 1.24
CA ILE A 254 20.55 -7.65 2.10
C ILE A 254 20.52 -6.41 1.22
N ALA A 255 19.35 -5.79 1.12
CA ALA A 255 19.13 -4.64 0.28
C ALA A 255 18.98 -3.36 1.13
N ILE A 256 19.95 -2.46 1.04
CA ILE A 256 20.02 -1.22 1.81
C ILE A 256 18.99 -0.21 1.29
N ARG A 257 18.13 0.29 2.17
CA ARG A 257 17.20 1.40 1.90
C ARG A 257 17.41 2.50 2.93
N ASN A 258 16.74 3.62 2.76
CA ASN A 258 16.77 4.70 3.75
C ASN A 258 15.45 4.69 4.53
N PRO A 259 15.44 4.52 5.87
CA PRO A 259 16.57 4.32 6.78
C PRO A 259 16.92 2.85 7.12
N HIS A 260 16.17 1.87 6.62
CA HIS A 260 16.29 0.45 6.98
C HIS A 260 16.83 -0.41 5.83
N ALA A 261 17.10 -1.68 6.07
CA ALA A 261 17.41 -2.68 5.05
C ALA A 261 16.27 -3.70 4.91
N TRP A 262 16.23 -4.37 3.76
CA TRP A 262 15.44 -5.57 3.54
C TRP A 262 16.33 -6.80 3.54
N VAL A 263 15.92 -7.85 4.23
CA VAL A 263 16.62 -9.14 4.24
C VAL A 263 15.82 -10.13 3.40
N GLY A 264 16.41 -10.57 2.31
CA GLY A 264 15.85 -11.55 1.39
C GLY A 264 15.85 -12.96 1.98
N ASP A 265 15.34 -13.89 1.18
CA ASP A 265 15.26 -15.29 1.59
C ASP A 265 16.65 -15.91 1.82
N PRO A 266 16.80 -16.69 2.90
CA PRO A 266 18.00 -17.46 3.14
C PRO A 266 18.06 -18.74 2.30
N PRO A 267 19.25 -19.29 2.05
CA PRO A 267 19.42 -20.50 1.23
C PRO A 267 18.53 -21.66 1.69
N GLY A 268 17.73 -22.20 0.77
CA GLY A 268 16.89 -23.37 1.00
C GLY A 268 15.59 -23.15 1.79
N THR A 269 15.29 -21.92 2.22
CA THR A 269 14.05 -21.58 2.94
C THR A 269 13.53 -20.21 2.49
N THR A 270 12.33 -19.81 2.91
CA THR A 270 11.74 -18.50 2.55
C THR A 270 11.07 -17.85 3.75
N PHE A 271 11.27 -16.54 3.92
CA PHE A 271 10.57 -15.77 4.94
C PHE A 271 9.14 -15.40 4.52
N SER A 272 8.79 -15.56 3.25
CA SER A 272 7.45 -15.24 2.72
C SER A 272 6.50 -16.43 2.85
N GLY A 273 5.29 -16.18 3.34
CA GLY A 273 4.24 -17.21 3.39
C GLY A 273 3.66 -17.55 2.02
N THR A 274 3.88 -16.72 0.99
CA THR A 274 3.20 -16.86 -0.31
C THR A 274 3.98 -17.63 -1.37
N GLY A 275 5.27 -17.91 -1.16
CA GLY A 275 6.12 -18.63 -2.12
C GLY A 275 6.38 -17.91 -3.46
N VAL A 276 5.81 -16.70 -3.66
CA VAL A 276 6.05 -15.85 -4.85
C VAL A 276 7.30 -14.99 -4.61
N GLY A 277 8.28 -15.07 -5.53
CA GLY A 277 9.58 -14.42 -5.40
C GLY A 277 9.67 -12.99 -5.97
N PRO A 278 10.76 -12.25 -5.68
CA PRO A 278 11.73 -12.51 -4.62
C PRO A 278 11.12 -12.22 -3.24
N ALA A 279 11.10 -13.24 -2.41
CA ALA A 279 10.55 -13.16 -1.07
C ALA A 279 11.60 -12.64 -0.08
N ARG A 280 11.11 -11.94 0.95
CA ARG A 280 11.93 -11.23 1.93
C ARG A 280 11.22 -11.22 3.27
N LEU A 281 11.99 -11.02 4.33
CA LEU A 281 11.43 -10.74 5.65
C LEU A 281 10.55 -9.50 5.56
N ASN A 282 9.26 -9.65 5.86
CA ASN A 282 8.28 -8.56 5.77
C ASN A 282 8.34 -7.64 7.00
N ALA A 283 9.53 -7.20 7.39
CA ALA A 283 9.75 -6.22 8.44
C ALA A 283 10.97 -5.36 8.08
N PRO A 284 10.94 -4.04 8.34
CA PRO A 284 12.13 -3.20 8.17
C PRO A 284 13.23 -3.65 9.14
N VAL A 285 14.45 -3.82 8.63
CA VAL A 285 15.59 -4.30 9.42
C VAL A 285 16.60 -3.17 9.61
N TYR A 286 16.95 -2.87 10.84
CA TYR A 286 18.07 -1.98 11.16
C TYR A 286 19.29 -2.85 11.36
N LEU A 287 20.30 -2.66 10.50
CA LEU A 287 21.53 -3.43 10.55
C LEU A 287 22.24 -3.21 11.87
N ASP A 288 22.97 -4.22 12.33
CA ASP A 288 23.77 -4.09 13.53
C ASP A 288 24.78 -2.93 13.40
N ALA A 289 24.88 -2.15 14.47
CA ALA A 289 25.78 -1.01 14.55
C ALA A 289 27.26 -1.45 14.55
N ASP A 290 28.14 -0.48 14.31
CA ASP A 290 29.58 -0.67 14.44
C ASP A 290 29.94 -1.20 15.85
N PRO A 291 30.66 -2.33 15.98
CA PRO A 291 31.09 -2.80 17.29
C PRO A 291 31.94 -1.76 18.02
N PRO A 292 31.83 -1.65 19.36
CA PRO A 292 32.70 -0.80 20.15
C PRO A 292 34.18 -1.14 19.87
N ALA A 293 35.00 -0.14 19.54
CA ALA A 293 36.40 -0.35 19.16
C ALA A 293 37.21 -1.08 20.25
N GLU A 294 36.89 -0.79 21.52
CA GLU A 294 37.50 -1.46 22.66
C GLU A 294 37.19 -2.96 22.72
N LEU A 295 35.96 -3.35 22.40
CA LEU A 295 35.55 -4.75 22.34
C LEU A 295 36.33 -5.49 21.25
N VAL A 296 36.48 -4.88 20.07
CA VAL A 296 37.29 -5.44 18.96
C VAL A 296 38.73 -5.68 19.41
N ARG A 297 39.35 -4.66 20.02
CA ARG A 297 40.74 -4.72 20.51
C ARG A 297 40.95 -5.84 21.54
N GLN A 298 40.03 -5.97 22.50
CA GLN A 298 40.10 -7.00 23.54
C GLN A 298 39.94 -8.41 22.97
N VAL A 299 38.98 -8.62 22.06
CA VAL A 299 38.79 -9.92 21.40
C VAL A 299 40.02 -10.30 20.58
N CYS A 300 40.61 -9.36 19.84
CA CYS A 300 41.85 -9.62 19.08
C CYS A 300 43.02 -9.99 20.02
N ALA A 301 43.19 -9.26 21.13
CA ALA A 301 44.22 -9.57 22.11
C ALA A 301 44.04 -10.98 22.71
N GLN A 302 42.81 -11.37 23.05
CA GLN A 302 42.51 -12.71 23.57
C GLN A 302 42.75 -13.80 22.51
N LEU A 303 42.39 -13.57 21.25
CA LEU A 303 42.63 -14.51 20.14
C LEU A 303 44.12 -14.71 19.82
N SER A 304 44.94 -13.69 20.08
CA SER A 304 46.41 -13.77 19.93
C SER A 304 47.10 -14.54 21.07
N GLY A 305 46.42 -14.68 22.21
CA GLY A 305 46.94 -15.32 23.41
C GLY A 305 46.74 -16.84 23.44
N PRO A 306 47.23 -17.51 24.51
CA PRO A 306 46.99 -18.93 24.72
C PRO A 306 45.50 -19.20 24.90
N TRP A 307 44.94 -20.11 24.09
CA TRP A 307 43.53 -20.43 24.16
C TRP A 307 43.20 -21.33 25.35
N THR A 308 42.30 -20.87 26.22
CA THR A 308 41.68 -21.70 27.26
C THR A 308 40.47 -22.42 26.69
N ALA A 309 40.42 -23.76 26.81
CA ALA A 309 39.32 -24.56 26.29
C ALA A 309 37.94 -24.02 26.75
N PRO A 310 36.95 -23.94 25.83
CA PRO A 310 35.65 -23.38 26.17
C PRO A 310 34.91 -24.27 27.18
N PRO A 311 34.07 -23.70 28.06
CA PRO A 311 33.18 -24.48 28.92
C PRO A 311 32.21 -25.35 28.12
N THR A 312 31.77 -26.46 28.73
CA THR A 312 31.04 -27.57 28.09
C THR A 312 29.63 -27.21 27.59
N ALA A 313 29.39 -27.57 26.31
CA ALA A 313 28.15 -27.87 25.58
C ALA A 313 26.86 -27.07 25.85
N VAL A 314 26.59 -26.08 24.99
CA VAL A 314 25.24 -25.87 24.46
C VAL A 314 25.11 -26.76 23.22
N GLY A 315 24.02 -27.54 23.10
CA GLY A 315 23.77 -28.42 21.96
C GLY A 315 23.73 -27.66 20.62
N GLU A 316 24.01 -28.36 19.52
CA GLU A 316 23.94 -27.77 18.17
C GLU A 316 22.54 -27.16 17.95
N PRO A 317 22.43 -25.90 17.48
CA PRO A 317 21.14 -25.31 17.17
C PRO A 317 20.44 -26.21 16.16
N SER A 318 19.28 -26.74 16.55
CA SER A 318 18.63 -27.81 15.80
C SER A 318 18.05 -27.25 14.49
N ARG A 319 18.05 -28.07 13.44
CA ARG A 319 17.31 -27.78 12.21
C ARG A 319 15.84 -27.44 12.48
N THR A 320 15.27 -28.02 13.54
CA THR A 320 13.90 -27.74 13.99
C THR A 320 13.74 -26.28 14.43
N ALA A 321 14.64 -25.76 15.27
CA ALA A 321 14.58 -24.36 15.72
C ALA A 321 14.66 -23.37 14.54
N TRP A 322 15.44 -23.71 13.51
CA TRP A 322 15.50 -22.89 12.29
C TRP A 322 14.17 -22.89 11.53
N LEU A 323 13.55 -24.05 11.38
CA LEU A 323 12.24 -24.18 10.73
C LEU A 323 11.14 -23.47 11.53
N GLU A 324 11.21 -23.49 12.86
CA GLU A 324 10.28 -22.76 13.75
C GLU A 324 10.43 -21.24 13.57
N TYR A 325 11.66 -20.73 13.58
CA TYR A 325 11.96 -19.32 13.33
C TYR A 325 11.44 -18.86 11.95
N VAL A 326 11.73 -19.63 10.90
CA VAL A 326 11.23 -19.34 9.54
C VAL A 326 9.70 -19.40 9.49
N GLY A 327 9.09 -20.40 10.12
CA GLY A 327 7.64 -20.53 10.18
C GLY A 327 6.97 -19.36 10.91
N ALA A 328 7.57 -18.86 12.00
CA ALA A 328 7.11 -17.66 12.69
C ALA A 328 7.23 -16.40 11.81
N ALA A 329 8.32 -16.28 11.03
CA ALA A 329 8.50 -15.18 10.09
C ALA A 329 7.47 -15.21 8.95
N GLN A 330 7.14 -16.40 8.43
CA GLN A 330 6.10 -16.57 7.41
C GLN A 330 4.70 -16.21 7.93
N ARG A 331 4.38 -16.60 9.17
CA ARG A 331 3.13 -16.18 9.83
C ARG A 331 3.08 -14.67 10.00
N LEU A 332 4.19 -14.05 10.41
CA LEU A 332 4.28 -12.59 10.51
C LEU A 332 4.06 -11.91 9.16
N ASP A 333 4.63 -12.44 8.07
CA ASP A 333 4.37 -11.94 6.71
C ASP A 333 2.88 -12.01 6.35
N ALA A 334 2.22 -13.14 6.60
CA ALA A 334 0.80 -13.33 6.31
C ALA A 334 -0.08 -12.30 7.07
N VAL A 335 0.09 -12.19 8.38
CA VAL A 335 -0.65 -11.25 9.23
C VAL A 335 -0.43 -9.81 8.77
N ARG A 336 0.80 -9.44 8.44
CA ARG A 336 1.11 -8.07 7.99
C ARG A 336 0.49 -7.74 6.64
N ARG A 337 0.44 -8.68 5.71
CA ARG A 337 -0.25 -8.48 4.43
C ARG A 337 -1.75 -8.32 4.61
N GLU A 338 -2.35 -9.10 5.50
CA GLU A 338 -3.76 -8.96 5.87
C GLU A 338 -4.04 -7.57 6.45
N VAL A 339 -3.22 -7.12 7.41
CA VAL A 339 -3.33 -5.77 7.98
C VAL A 339 -3.20 -4.68 6.91
N ILE A 340 -2.22 -4.79 6.01
CA ILE A 340 -2.06 -3.83 4.91
C ILE A 340 -3.30 -3.81 4.00
N ALA A 341 -3.88 -4.97 3.71
CA ALA A 341 -5.09 -5.08 2.90
C ALA A 341 -6.30 -4.42 3.60
N VAL A 342 -6.51 -4.70 4.89
CA VAL A 342 -7.59 -4.09 5.70
C VAL A 342 -7.42 -2.57 5.79
N VAL A 343 -6.20 -2.09 6.01
CA VAL A 343 -5.88 -0.65 6.04
C VAL A 343 -6.15 0.00 4.68
N ALA A 344 -5.79 -0.66 3.58
CA ALA A 344 -6.07 -0.17 2.23
C ALA A 344 -7.58 -0.10 1.96
N GLU A 345 -8.33 -1.11 2.40
CA GLU A 345 -9.79 -1.14 2.31
C GLU A 345 -10.42 0.01 3.12
N HIS A 346 -9.98 0.24 4.35
CA HIS A 346 -10.44 1.35 5.19
C HIS A 346 -10.09 2.72 4.58
N LYS A 347 -8.91 2.88 3.97
CA LYS A 347 -8.54 4.11 3.25
C LYS A 347 -9.44 4.35 2.04
N ALA A 348 -9.74 3.30 1.27
CA ALA A 348 -10.67 3.39 0.14
C ALA A 348 -12.09 3.75 0.61
N ALA A 349 -12.55 3.16 1.72
CA ALA A 349 -13.84 3.46 2.34
C ALA A 349 -13.92 4.91 2.82
N LEU A 350 -12.87 5.39 3.49
CA LEU A 350 -12.75 6.78 3.94
C LEU A 350 -12.80 7.75 2.77
N LYS A 351 -12.05 7.48 1.69
CA LYS A 351 -12.09 8.30 0.49
C LYS A 351 -13.50 8.33 -0.12
N ALA A 352 -14.14 7.18 -0.29
CA ALA A 352 -15.48 7.08 -0.86
C ALA A 352 -16.52 7.86 -0.01
N ALA A 353 -16.44 7.75 1.32
CA ALA A 353 -17.32 8.48 2.22
C ALA A 353 -17.13 10.00 2.14
N LYS A 354 -15.89 10.49 1.98
CA LYS A 354 -15.60 11.92 1.77
C LYS A 354 -16.14 12.42 0.42
N ASP A 355 -15.99 11.62 -0.64
CA ASP A 355 -16.53 11.96 -1.96
C ASP A 355 -18.08 12.01 -1.92
N ASP A 356 -18.73 11.05 -1.25
CA ASP A 356 -20.18 11.05 -1.04
C ASP A 356 -20.66 12.26 -0.20
N LEU A 357 -19.89 12.65 0.82
CA LEU A 357 -20.18 13.82 1.66
C LEU A 357 -20.16 15.13 0.85
N VAL A 358 -19.19 15.30 -0.04
CA VAL A 358 -19.13 16.46 -0.95
C VAL A 358 -20.32 16.46 -1.90
N ALA A 359 -20.63 15.31 -2.51
CA ALA A 359 -21.74 15.18 -3.44
C ALA A 359 -23.10 15.50 -2.79
N ILE A 360 -23.34 15.04 -1.55
CA ILE A 360 -24.60 15.31 -0.87
C ILE A 360 -24.71 16.75 -0.37
N ARG A 361 -23.60 17.41 0.00
CA ARG A 361 -23.60 18.86 0.32
C ARG A 361 -24.08 19.69 -0.87
N ALA A 362 -23.60 19.38 -2.08
CA ALA A 362 -24.06 20.03 -3.30
C ALA A 362 -25.56 19.78 -3.56
N LYS A 363 -26.02 18.55 -3.36
CA LYS A 363 -27.46 18.20 -3.50
C LYS A 363 -28.34 18.90 -2.46
N LEU A 364 -27.87 19.05 -1.23
CA LEU A 364 -28.59 19.77 -0.18
C LEU A 364 -28.78 21.24 -0.56
N ALA A 365 -27.73 21.91 -1.04
CA ALA A 365 -27.83 23.30 -1.49
C ALA A 365 -28.86 23.47 -2.63
N GLN A 366 -28.85 22.55 -3.61
CA GLN A 366 -29.84 22.53 -4.70
C GLN A 366 -31.26 22.28 -4.18
N HIS A 367 -31.42 21.32 -3.25
CA HIS A 367 -32.72 20.99 -2.67
C HIS A 367 -33.29 22.15 -1.83
N GLN A 368 -32.45 22.89 -1.10
CA GLN A 368 -32.87 24.07 -0.33
C GLN A 368 -33.38 25.20 -1.25
N ALA A 369 -32.67 25.48 -2.34
CA ALA A 369 -33.10 26.46 -3.34
C ALA A 369 -34.46 26.07 -3.94
N PHE A 370 -34.62 24.78 -4.28
CA PHE A 370 -35.88 24.25 -4.80
C PHE A 370 -37.06 24.35 -3.82
N LEU A 371 -36.84 24.03 -2.54
CA LEU A 371 -37.87 24.17 -1.51
C LEU A 371 -38.27 25.63 -1.29
N THR A 372 -37.31 26.55 -1.34
CA THR A 372 -37.54 27.99 -1.18
C THR A 372 -38.39 28.55 -2.32
N ASP A 373 -38.08 28.17 -3.57
CA ASP A 373 -38.85 28.56 -4.76
C ASP A 373 -40.31 28.05 -4.67
N ILE A 374 -40.50 26.76 -4.36
CA ILE A 374 -41.85 26.17 -4.25
C ILE A 374 -42.66 26.78 -3.10
N ALA A 375 -42.03 27.05 -1.96
CA ALA A 375 -42.69 27.69 -0.83
C ALA A 375 -43.15 29.12 -1.17
N GLY A 376 -42.31 29.88 -1.90
CA GLY A 376 -42.65 31.20 -2.42
C GLY A 376 -43.84 31.16 -3.39
N GLU A 377 -43.87 30.20 -4.33
CA GLU A 377 -45.01 30.03 -5.24
C GLU A 377 -46.31 29.68 -4.52
N ALA A 378 -46.23 28.95 -3.40
CA ALA A 378 -47.40 28.54 -2.63
C ALA A 378 -47.95 29.65 -1.71
N GLY A 379 -47.33 30.84 -1.70
CA GLY A 379 -47.71 31.97 -0.83
C GLY A 379 -47.49 31.68 0.66
N GLY A 380 -46.60 30.74 0.99
CA GLY A 380 -46.33 30.30 2.35
C GLY A 380 -45.20 31.07 3.03
N ARG A 381 -45.11 30.93 4.37
CA ARG A 381 -43.92 31.37 5.14
C ARG A 381 -42.68 30.57 4.69
N PRO A 382 -41.46 31.15 4.82
CA PRO A 382 -40.22 30.42 4.56
C PRO A 382 -40.15 29.17 5.44
N VAL A 383 -39.73 28.05 4.84
CA VAL A 383 -39.67 26.75 5.50
C VAL A 383 -38.32 26.59 6.17
N ASP A 384 -38.32 26.27 7.47
CA ASP A 384 -37.09 26.03 8.20
C ASP A 384 -36.42 24.73 7.75
N CYS A 385 -35.25 24.87 7.15
CA CYS A 385 -34.42 23.76 6.65
C CYS A 385 -33.19 23.51 7.54
N THR A 386 -33.05 24.24 8.64
CA THR A 386 -31.91 24.07 9.54
C THR A 386 -32.12 22.86 10.45
N PRO A 387 -31.16 21.92 10.53
CA PRO A 387 -31.27 20.80 11.46
C PRO A 387 -31.13 21.28 12.90
N SER A 388 -31.96 20.73 13.79
CA SER A 388 -31.82 20.94 15.23
C SER A 388 -30.62 20.19 15.81
N TRP A 389 -30.12 20.65 16.95
CA TRP A 389 -29.02 19.95 17.64
C TRP A 389 -29.37 18.50 18.01
N GLN A 390 -30.63 18.23 18.39
CA GLN A 390 -31.10 16.88 18.70
C GLN A 390 -31.05 15.94 17.48
N GLU A 391 -31.40 16.45 16.29
CA GLU A 391 -31.29 15.68 15.05
C GLU A 391 -29.83 15.37 14.69
N ILE A 392 -28.91 16.31 14.93
CA ILE A 392 -27.47 16.10 14.71
C ILE A 392 -26.94 15.01 15.67
N GLN A 393 -27.33 15.03 16.94
CA GLN A 393 -26.94 14.00 17.91
C GLN A 393 -27.50 12.62 17.55
N ALA A 394 -28.76 12.54 17.13
CA ALA A 394 -29.37 11.30 16.67
C ALA A 394 -28.65 10.74 15.43
N ALA A 395 -28.27 11.61 14.49
CA ALA A 395 -27.47 11.26 13.33
C ALA A 395 -26.08 10.76 13.73
N HIS A 396 -25.40 11.45 14.66
CA HIS A 396 -24.10 11.03 15.18
C HIS A 396 -24.17 9.62 15.79
N ALA A 397 -25.13 9.37 16.69
CA ALA A 397 -25.34 8.06 17.31
C ALA A 397 -25.65 6.96 16.28
N ALA A 398 -26.37 7.28 15.20
CA ALA A 398 -26.66 6.33 14.14
C ALA A 398 -25.42 5.95 13.30
N LEU A 399 -24.48 6.88 13.11
CA LEU A 399 -23.24 6.65 12.36
C LEU A 399 -22.19 5.90 13.18
N THR A 400 -22.04 6.25 14.46
CA THR A 400 -21.02 5.67 15.36
C THR A 400 -21.49 4.40 16.07
N GLY A 401 -22.79 4.15 16.14
CA GLY A 401 -23.35 2.97 16.80
C GLY A 401 -22.92 1.64 16.18
N PRO A 402 -23.09 0.51 16.90
CA PRO A 402 -22.80 -0.82 16.38
C PRO A 402 -23.65 -1.10 15.12
N PRO A 403 -23.15 -1.94 14.19
CA PRO A 403 -23.92 -2.32 13.01
C PRO A 403 -25.27 -2.90 13.45
N ARG A 404 -26.37 -2.28 13.01
CA ARG A 404 -27.70 -2.81 13.31
C ARG A 404 -27.85 -4.14 12.56
N PRO A 405 -28.27 -5.23 13.22
CA PRO A 405 -28.57 -6.46 12.53
C PRO A 405 -29.66 -6.20 11.48
N PRO A 406 -29.65 -6.89 10.33
CA PRO A 406 -30.67 -6.73 9.31
C PRO A 406 -32.04 -7.01 9.93
N VAL A 407 -32.91 -5.99 9.92
CA VAL A 407 -34.29 -6.14 10.36
C VAL A 407 -34.95 -7.15 9.40
N ARG A 408 -35.18 -8.39 9.87
CA ARG A 408 -35.98 -9.35 9.11
C ARG A 408 -37.35 -8.70 8.84
N PRO A 409 -37.85 -8.71 7.59
CA PRO A 409 -39.19 -8.24 7.31
C PRO A 409 -40.17 -9.00 8.19
N ARG A 410 -40.98 -8.28 8.96
CA ARG A 410 -42.01 -8.85 9.84
C ARG A 410 -42.93 -9.67 8.95
N GLY A 411 -42.89 -10.99 9.10
CA GLY A 411 -43.68 -11.92 8.32
C GLY A 411 -45.17 -11.60 8.40
N ILE A 412 -45.83 -11.73 7.26
CA ILE A 412 -47.28 -11.76 7.11
C ILE A 412 -47.84 -12.76 8.14
N PRO A 413 -48.91 -12.44 8.90
CA PRO A 413 -49.48 -13.39 9.84
C PRO A 413 -50.04 -14.60 9.10
N MET A 414 -49.39 -15.76 9.30
CA MET A 414 -49.92 -17.07 8.88
C MET A 414 -51.16 -17.39 9.71
N ALA A 415 -52.20 -17.89 9.04
CA ALA A 415 -53.42 -18.39 9.66
C ALA A 415 -53.12 -19.52 10.66
N PRO A 416 -53.93 -19.67 11.73
CA PRO A 416 -53.71 -20.72 12.73
C PRO A 416 -53.97 -22.11 12.13
N PRO A 417 -53.18 -23.14 12.50
CA PRO A 417 -53.39 -24.51 12.05
C PRO A 417 -54.65 -25.12 12.69
N PRO A 418 -55.32 -26.08 12.00
CA PRO A 418 -56.44 -26.81 12.58
C PRO A 418 -55.97 -27.75 13.71
N ALA A 419 -56.84 -27.93 14.70
CA ALA A 419 -56.60 -28.75 15.88
C ALA A 419 -56.31 -30.23 15.54
N PRO A 420 -55.41 -30.91 16.26
CA PRO A 420 -55.16 -32.33 16.07
C PRO A 420 -56.28 -33.17 16.70
N SER A 421 -56.83 -34.08 15.88
CA SER A 421 -57.72 -35.16 16.28
C SER A 421 -57.02 -36.19 17.17
N SER A 422 -57.71 -36.57 18.23
CA SER A 422 -57.40 -37.63 19.18
C SER A 422 -57.25 -39.01 18.54
N GLY A 423 -56.14 -39.70 18.83
CA GLY A 423 -55.94 -41.13 18.58
C GLY A 423 -54.82 -41.69 19.47
N ILE A 424 -55.18 -42.63 20.36
CA ILE A 424 -54.37 -43.35 21.36
C ILE A 424 -54.30 -44.84 20.91
N PRO A 425 -53.31 -45.68 21.32
CA PRO A 425 -51.93 -45.77 20.85
C PRO A 425 -51.61 -47.22 20.35
N GLN A 426 -50.36 -47.55 20.05
CA GLN A 426 -49.82 -48.89 20.33
C GLN A 426 -48.29 -48.89 20.39
N GLY A 427 -47.77 -49.79 21.24
CA GLY A 427 -46.43 -49.88 21.83
C GLY A 427 -45.21 -49.91 20.88
N ALA A 428 -43.97 -49.98 21.35
CA ALA A 428 -43.43 -50.31 22.66
C ALA A 428 -41.88 -50.09 22.68
N TRP A 429 -41.30 -50.28 23.87
CA TRP A 429 -39.88 -50.53 24.21
C TRP A 429 -38.93 -49.36 24.46
N ALA A 430 -38.62 -49.18 25.75
CA ALA A 430 -37.48 -48.49 26.34
C ALA A 430 -36.24 -49.43 26.38
N PRO A 431 -35.02 -48.96 26.72
CA PRO A 431 -34.71 -48.66 28.13
C PRO A 431 -33.73 -47.49 28.41
N GLY A 432 -33.96 -46.83 29.55
CA GLY A 432 -32.93 -46.58 30.59
C GLY A 432 -31.94 -45.42 30.43
N ARG A 433 -32.13 -44.37 31.25
CA ARG A 433 -31.12 -43.79 32.19
C ARG A 433 -31.74 -42.61 32.96
N GLY A 434 -31.63 -42.67 34.29
CA GLY A 434 -32.16 -41.64 35.22
C GLY A 434 -31.23 -40.44 35.40
N PRO A 435 -31.71 -39.36 36.06
CA PRO A 435 -30.98 -38.12 36.24
C PRO A 435 -30.16 -38.13 37.54
N VAL A 436 -28.91 -37.62 37.47
CA VAL A 436 -28.05 -37.39 38.65
C VAL A 436 -28.04 -35.90 38.95
N ASN A 437 -28.42 -35.56 40.18
CA ASN A 437 -28.33 -34.24 40.78
C ASN A 437 -26.86 -33.78 40.93
N ALA A 438 -26.58 -32.52 40.59
CA ALA A 438 -25.31 -31.87 40.85
C ALA A 438 -25.33 -31.14 42.22
N PRO A 439 -24.31 -31.29 43.08
CA PRO A 439 -24.10 -30.44 44.25
C PRO A 439 -23.16 -29.25 43.96
N PRO A 440 -23.14 -28.21 44.84
CA PRO A 440 -22.43 -26.95 44.60
C PRO A 440 -20.91 -27.04 44.84
N ILE A 441 -20.18 -26.20 44.11
CA ILE A 441 -18.72 -26.07 44.13
C ILE A 441 -18.27 -25.25 45.35
N SER A 442 -17.43 -25.86 46.20
CA SER A 442 -16.69 -25.19 47.27
C SER A 442 -15.33 -24.69 46.78
N ALA A 443 -14.93 -23.50 47.26
CA ALA A 443 -13.65 -22.85 46.98
C ALA A 443 -12.43 -23.58 47.62
N PRO A 444 -11.22 -23.45 47.06
CA PRO A 444 -10.01 -24.09 47.61
C PRO A 444 -9.35 -23.27 48.74
N PRO A 445 -8.60 -23.93 49.66
CA PRO A 445 -7.97 -23.30 50.81
C PRO A 445 -6.59 -22.67 50.50
N LEU A 446 -6.23 -21.63 51.25
CA LEU A 446 -4.91 -20.98 51.23
C LEU A 446 -3.81 -21.85 51.89
N PRO A 447 -2.56 -21.76 51.42
CA PRO A 447 -1.40 -22.37 52.08
C PRO A 447 -0.82 -21.50 53.22
N PRO A 448 -0.15 -22.09 54.22
CA PRO A 448 0.39 -21.37 55.38
C PRO A 448 1.85 -20.93 55.20
N GLY A 449 2.16 -19.73 55.71
CA GLY A 449 3.39 -19.42 56.44
C GLY A 449 4.68 -19.15 55.64
N THR A 450 5.15 -17.91 55.66
CA THR A 450 6.58 -17.56 55.53
C THR A 450 6.87 -16.31 56.39
N PRO A 451 8.03 -16.23 57.07
CA PRO A 451 8.25 -15.30 58.17
C PRO A 451 8.75 -13.92 57.75
N ALA A 452 8.60 -12.99 58.69
CA ALA A 452 8.75 -11.54 58.58
C ALA A 452 10.15 -11.01 58.24
N VAL A 453 10.19 -9.91 57.50
CA VAL A 453 11.34 -9.00 57.30
C VAL A 453 10.90 -7.58 57.70
N PRO A 454 11.75 -6.78 58.38
CA PRO A 454 11.30 -5.57 59.08
C PRO A 454 11.14 -4.34 58.19
N ARG A 455 10.18 -3.49 58.59
CA ARG A 455 9.82 -2.18 58.02
C ARG A 455 10.99 -1.18 58.08
N VAL A 456 11.22 -0.49 56.96
CA VAL A 456 11.94 0.79 56.90
C VAL A 456 10.94 1.90 56.60
N SER A 457 11.00 2.96 57.41
CA SER A 457 10.11 4.10 57.46
C SER A 457 10.31 5.09 56.30
N ALA A 458 9.21 5.64 55.78
CA ALA A 458 9.20 6.77 54.86
C ALA A 458 9.13 8.12 55.63
N PRO A 459 9.72 9.22 55.11
CA PRO A 459 9.46 10.57 55.60
C PRO A 459 8.35 11.28 54.79
N PRO A 460 7.73 12.35 55.35
CA PRO A 460 6.40 12.80 54.95
C PRO A 460 6.39 13.87 53.85
N HIS A 461 5.28 13.86 53.11
CA HIS A 461 4.82 14.93 52.25
C HIS A 461 4.45 16.18 53.07
N THR A 462 4.91 17.35 52.62
CA THR A 462 4.35 18.65 53.01
C THR A 462 3.83 19.31 51.75
N GLY A 463 2.52 19.54 51.69
CA GLY A 463 1.88 20.32 50.63
C GLY A 463 1.95 21.81 50.93
N ALA A 464 1.94 22.63 49.88
CA ALA A 464 1.45 24.00 49.95
C ALA A 464 0.92 24.41 48.57
N ILE A 465 -0.38 24.73 48.57
CA ILE A 465 -1.13 25.45 47.56
C ILE A 465 -0.63 26.90 47.54
N LEU A 466 -0.46 27.52 46.37
CA LEU A 466 -0.86 28.92 46.13
C LEU A 466 -0.84 29.29 44.64
N THR A 467 -1.94 29.91 44.28
CA THR A 467 -2.31 30.63 43.05
C THR A 467 -1.36 31.78 42.71
N GLY A 468 -1.21 32.08 41.41
CA GLY A 468 -0.64 33.34 40.95
C GLY A 468 -0.58 33.46 39.44
N GLY A 469 -1.61 34.06 38.83
CA GLY A 469 -1.52 34.57 37.46
C GLY A 469 -0.67 35.84 37.42
N GLY A 470 0.06 36.03 36.32
CA GLY A 470 0.88 37.21 36.08
C GLY A 470 1.22 37.33 34.60
N GLN A 471 0.61 38.32 33.96
CA GLN A 471 0.94 38.80 32.62
C GLN A 471 2.40 39.27 32.56
N HIS A 472 3.11 39.02 31.46
CA HIS A 472 4.24 39.85 31.06
C HIS A 472 4.31 40.03 29.55
N THR A 473 4.06 41.27 29.15
CA THR A 473 4.49 41.93 27.91
C THR A 473 5.96 42.32 27.99
N GLY A 474 6.65 42.31 26.85
CA GLY A 474 8.01 42.83 26.62
C GLY A 474 8.60 42.16 25.38
N VAL A 475 8.46 42.70 24.16
CA VAL A 475 9.22 43.82 23.57
C VAL A 475 10.73 43.67 23.77
N LEU A 476 11.42 43.20 22.74
CA LEU A 476 12.83 43.50 22.46
C LEU A 476 13.02 43.76 20.96
N PRO A 477 13.91 44.71 20.57
CA PRO A 477 14.04 45.19 19.19
C PRO A 477 15.27 44.62 18.44
N GLY A 478 15.18 44.64 17.11
CA GLY A 478 16.27 45.04 16.22
C GLY A 478 17.29 43.97 15.78
N ALA A 479 17.28 43.63 14.49
CA ALA A 479 18.33 44.05 13.53
C ALA A 479 18.24 43.19 12.25
N ALA A 480 17.97 43.86 11.13
CA ALA A 480 18.15 43.32 9.78
C ALA A 480 19.49 43.80 9.22
N PRO A 481 20.02 43.11 8.19
CA PRO A 481 20.67 43.83 7.10
C PRO A 481 19.99 43.54 5.76
N ARG A 482 19.73 44.63 5.04
CA ARG A 482 19.41 44.66 3.61
C ARG A 482 20.68 44.39 2.80
N HIS A 483 20.61 43.54 1.80
CA HIS A 483 21.46 43.66 0.61
C HIS A 483 20.62 43.53 -0.65
N ALA A 484 20.92 44.42 -1.59
CA ALA A 484 20.22 44.69 -2.82
C ALA A 484 20.47 43.63 -3.91
N ALA A 485 19.51 43.53 -4.83
CA ALA A 485 19.56 42.76 -6.07
C ALA A 485 20.64 43.29 -7.05
N PRO A 486 20.96 42.57 -8.15
CA PRO A 486 20.10 42.64 -9.33
C PRO A 486 19.96 41.34 -10.16
N GLN A 487 19.03 41.48 -11.10
CA GLN A 487 18.53 40.56 -12.14
C GLN A 487 19.60 39.96 -13.06
N SER A 488 19.41 38.71 -13.48
CA SER A 488 19.57 38.25 -14.87
C SER A 488 19.16 36.78 -14.99
N GLY A 489 18.05 36.49 -15.68
CA GLY A 489 17.70 35.14 -16.11
C GLY A 489 18.18 34.86 -17.54
N PRO A 490 18.29 33.58 -17.92
CA PRO A 490 18.14 33.19 -19.32
C PRO A 490 17.06 32.10 -19.52
N PRO A 491 16.64 31.86 -20.78
CA PRO A 491 15.28 31.47 -21.10
C PRO A 491 15.06 29.96 -21.35
N HIS A 492 13.79 29.55 -21.27
CA HIS A 492 13.27 28.34 -21.89
C HIS A 492 13.49 28.31 -23.40
N PRO A 493 13.68 27.13 -24.00
CA PRO A 493 13.32 26.90 -25.39
C PRO A 493 12.10 25.96 -25.51
N THR A 494 11.12 26.45 -26.26
CA THR A 494 9.97 25.70 -26.78
C THR A 494 10.35 25.07 -28.13
N SER A 495 10.01 23.78 -28.28
CA SER A 495 9.55 23.09 -29.52
C SER A 495 10.31 23.26 -30.85
N ALA A 496 10.83 22.15 -31.36
CA ALA A 496 10.81 21.82 -32.80
C ALA A 496 10.79 20.29 -33.02
N MET A 497 9.70 19.79 -33.60
CA MET A 497 9.66 18.57 -34.44
C MET A 497 10.35 18.90 -35.78
N PRO A 498 11.03 17.97 -36.47
CA PRO A 498 10.32 17.02 -37.34
C PRO A 498 11.01 15.65 -37.56
N GLY A 499 10.25 14.71 -38.12
CA GLY A 499 10.82 13.70 -39.04
C GLY A 499 10.70 12.24 -38.61
N THR A 500 9.65 11.59 -39.08
CA THR A 500 9.58 10.14 -39.30
C THR A 500 10.74 9.69 -40.21
N PRO A 501 11.29 8.48 -40.03
CA PRO A 501 11.20 7.56 -41.16
C PRO A 501 10.95 6.09 -40.79
N ALA A 502 10.20 5.47 -41.69
CA ALA A 502 10.37 4.14 -42.27
C ALA A 502 10.53 2.92 -41.35
N ALA A 503 9.45 2.13 -41.34
CA ALA A 503 9.49 0.70 -41.08
C ALA A 503 10.48 -0.01 -42.02
N MET A 504 11.46 -0.71 -41.44
CA MET A 504 12.30 -1.65 -42.17
C MET A 504 12.08 -3.06 -41.60
N ARG A 505 11.38 -3.87 -42.38
CA ARG A 505 11.32 -5.33 -42.27
C ARG A 505 12.73 -5.90 -42.44
N VAL A 506 13.16 -6.69 -41.46
CA VAL A 506 14.22 -7.70 -41.59
C VAL A 506 13.60 -8.95 -40.98
N GLY A 507 13.32 -10.03 -41.71
CA GLY A 507 14.23 -10.74 -42.61
C GLY A 507 14.62 -12.03 -41.89
N ALA A 508 13.73 -13.02 -41.92
CA ALA A 508 14.01 -14.37 -41.43
C ALA A 508 15.11 -15.04 -42.27
N PRO A 509 15.96 -15.87 -41.66
CA PRO A 509 16.60 -16.96 -42.38
C PRO A 509 16.10 -18.32 -41.89
N ASN A 510 15.63 -19.12 -42.85
CA ASN A 510 15.38 -20.54 -42.71
C ASN A 510 16.69 -21.34 -42.86
N ALA A 511 16.80 -22.37 -42.00
CA ALA A 511 17.25 -23.74 -42.25
C ALA A 511 18.63 -24.01 -42.89
N HIS A 512 19.47 -24.84 -42.24
CA HIS A 512 19.51 -26.29 -42.51
C HIS A 512 20.64 -27.05 -41.75
N THR A 513 20.26 -28.21 -41.17
CA THR A 513 21.05 -29.47 -41.09
C THR A 513 22.17 -29.49 -40.02
N THR A 514 22.36 -30.45 -39.11
CA THR A 514 22.21 -31.93 -39.09
C THR A 514 22.43 -32.40 -37.64
N GLY A 515 21.91 -33.56 -37.22
CA GLY A 515 22.43 -34.21 -36.00
C GLY A 515 21.47 -35.20 -35.32
N ASN A 516 21.32 -36.37 -35.93
CA ASN A 516 20.54 -37.49 -35.42
C ASN A 516 21.45 -38.40 -34.58
N ILE A 517 21.19 -38.59 -33.27
CA ILE A 517 21.78 -39.66 -32.44
C ILE A 517 20.70 -40.23 -31.50
N PRO A 518 20.55 -41.57 -31.42
CA PRO A 518 19.42 -42.25 -30.77
C PRO A 518 19.54 -42.32 -29.24
N ARG A 519 18.43 -42.15 -28.53
CA ARG A 519 18.30 -42.44 -27.09
C ARG A 519 17.80 -43.87 -26.88
N VAL A 520 18.60 -44.62 -26.11
CA VAL A 520 18.28 -45.92 -25.50
C VAL A 520 17.21 -45.74 -24.42
N PRO A 521 16.22 -46.65 -24.28
CA PRO A 521 15.26 -46.59 -23.19
C PRO A 521 15.78 -47.33 -21.95
N VAL A 522 15.75 -46.66 -20.79
CA VAL A 522 15.88 -47.32 -19.48
C VAL A 522 14.50 -47.35 -18.83
N SER A 523 14.07 -48.57 -18.53
CA SER A 523 12.83 -48.94 -17.89
C SER A 523 12.93 -48.88 -16.36
N GLY A 524 11.85 -48.51 -15.68
CA GLY A 524 11.60 -48.93 -14.28
C GLY A 524 11.32 -47.82 -13.26
N ALA A 525 10.07 -47.38 -13.15
CA ALA A 525 9.51 -46.87 -11.88
C ALA A 525 7.98 -47.09 -11.85
N PRO A 526 7.39 -47.58 -10.73
CA PRO A 526 5.99 -48.00 -10.65
C PRO A 526 5.00 -46.82 -10.47
N PRO A 527 3.71 -47.00 -10.83
CA PRO A 527 2.74 -45.91 -10.92
C PRO A 527 2.15 -45.51 -9.56
N ARG A 528 2.00 -44.19 -9.34
CA ARG A 528 1.12 -43.62 -8.31
C ARG A 528 -0.26 -43.28 -8.90
N PRO A 529 -1.35 -43.37 -8.11
CA PRO A 529 -2.72 -43.20 -8.60
C PRO A 529 -3.07 -41.73 -8.89
N PRO A 530 -4.06 -41.48 -9.77
CA PRO A 530 -4.39 -40.15 -10.25
C PRO A 530 -5.19 -39.34 -9.23
N VAL A 531 -4.71 -38.13 -8.94
CA VAL A 531 -5.49 -37.07 -8.29
C VAL A 531 -6.29 -36.35 -9.38
N SER A 532 -7.60 -36.39 -9.24
CA SER A 532 -8.56 -35.71 -10.11
C SER A 532 -8.40 -34.19 -9.97
N GLY A 533 -7.78 -33.56 -10.96
CA GLY A 533 -7.70 -32.11 -11.12
C GLY A 533 -8.50 -31.70 -12.36
N MET A 534 -9.57 -30.93 -12.13
CA MET A 534 -10.33 -30.23 -13.16
C MET A 534 -9.41 -29.29 -13.96
N PRO A 535 -9.50 -29.23 -15.31
CA PRO A 535 -8.73 -28.29 -16.09
C PRO A 535 -9.35 -26.88 -16.07
N ALA A 536 -8.59 -25.91 -15.58
CA ALA A 536 -8.88 -24.50 -15.81
C ALA A 536 -8.54 -24.15 -17.26
N THR A 537 -9.56 -23.81 -18.04
CA THR A 537 -9.44 -23.33 -19.42
C THR A 537 -8.97 -21.89 -19.40
N VAL A 538 -7.78 -21.63 -19.95
CA VAL A 538 -7.28 -20.28 -20.23
C VAL A 538 -7.87 -19.84 -21.57
N GLY A 539 -8.81 -18.90 -21.53
CA GLY A 539 -9.34 -18.22 -22.71
C GLY A 539 -8.76 -16.81 -22.82
N ALA A 540 -7.96 -16.58 -23.86
CA ALA A 540 -7.53 -15.25 -24.26
C ALA A 540 -8.57 -14.59 -25.17
N GLY A 541 -8.89 -13.33 -24.88
CA GLY A 541 -9.36 -12.33 -25.85
C GLY A 541 -10.87 -12.20 -26.06
N ALA A 542 -11.48 -11.15 -25.50
CA ALA A 542 -12.55 -10.39 -26.16
C ALA A 542 -12.74 -9.01 -25.51
N VAL A 543 -12.87 -8.02 -26.39
CA VAL A 543 -13.04 -6.59 -26.16
C VAL A 543 -14.47 -6.28 -25.68
N GLY A 544 -14.60 -5.37 -24.72
CA GLY A 544 -15.69 -4.40 -24.59
C GLY A 544 -17.10 -4.93 -24.31
N THR A 545 -17.56 -4.80 -23.07
CA THR A 545 -18.81 -4.10 -22.73
C THR A 545 -18.79 -3.80 -21.22
N GLY A 546 -19.05 -2.54 -20.87
CA GLY A 546 -19.04 -2.07 -19.50
C GLY A 546 -20.15 -2.71 -18.67
N VAL A 547 -19.80 -3.74 -17.91
CA VAL A 547 -20.58 -4.17 -16.76
C VAL A 547 -20.15 -3.27 -15.61
N VAL A 548 -20.98 -2.28 -15.28
CA VAL A 548 -20.86 -1.55 -14.01
C VAL A 548 -21.17 -2.55 -12.91
N SER A 549 -20.14 -3.17 -12.33
CA SER A 549 -20.28 -3.91 -11.09
C SER A 549 -20.99 -3.01 -10.08
N PRO A 550 -21.96 -3.51 -9.29
CA PRO A 550 -22.47 -2.74 -8.18
C PRO A 550 -21.28 -2.34 -7.32
N VAL A 551 -21.08 -1.04 -7.13
CA VAL A 551 -20.02 -0.48 -6.28
C VAL A 551 -20.34 -0.89 -4.85
N ILE A 552 -19.90 -2.10 -4.47
CA ILE A 552 -19.86 -2.52 -3.08
C ILE A 552 -18.85 -1.59 -2.41
N ALA A 553 -19.28 -0.90 -1.36
CA ALA A 553 -18.39 -0.05 -0.60
C ALA A 553 -17.30 -0.93 0.01
N PRO A 554 -16.00 -0.58 -0.14
CA PRO A 554 -14.95 -1.25 0.61
C PRO A 554 -15.26 -1.09 2.11
N ALA A 555 -15.14 -2.19 2.87
CA ALA A 555 -15.42 -2.31 4.29
C ALA A 555 -16.80 -1.77 4.72
N PRO A 556 -17.91 -2.45 4.36
CA PRO A 556 -19.27 -1.97 4.65
C PRO A 556 -19.55 -1.82 6.16
N GLU A 557 -18.85 -2.59 6.99
CA GLU A 557 -19.00 -2.56 8.44
C GLU A 557 -18.16 -1.45 9.11
N SER A 558 -17.18 -0.88 8.41
CA SER A 558 -16.36 0.22 8.91
C SER A 558 -17.16 1.50 9.12
N VAL A 559 -16.74 2.38 10.02
CA VAL A 559 -17.37 3.69 10.24
C VAL A 559 -17.50 4.49 8.93
N PRO A 560 -16.46 4.58 8.07
CA PRO A 560 -16.61 5.20 6.77
C PRO A 560 -17.59 4.49 5.82
N GLY A 561 -17.57 3.15 5.77
CA GLY A 561 -18.50 2.38 4.94
C GLY A 561 -19.97 2.59 5.33
N ARG A 562 -20.26 2.59 6.64
CA ARG A 562 -21.58 2.93 7.18
C ARG A 562 -21.98 4.36 6.87
N THR A 563 -21.04 5.30 7.01
CA THR A 563 -21.27 6.73 6.69
C THR A 563 -21.59 6.92 5.21
N SER A 564 -20.77 6.36 4.30
CA SER A 564 -21.03 6.36 2.86
C SER A 564 -22.42 5.79 2.54
N THR A 565 -22.76 4.64 3.12
CA THR A 565 -24.08 4.01 2.94
C THR A 565 -25.22 4.92 3.39
N ALA A 566 -25.12 5.51 4.59
CA ALA A 566 -26.13 6.41 5.12
C ALA A 566 -26.30 7.67 4.24
N LEU A 567 -25.19 8.25 3.75
CA LEU A 567 -25.24 9.41 2.84
C LEU A 567 -25.88 9.04 1.50
N ARG A 568 -25.59 7.86 0.93
CA ARG A 568 -26.24 7.40 -0.31
C ARG A 568 -27.74 7.21 -0.14
N VAL A 569 -28.16 6.58 0.96
CA VAL A 569 -29.59 6.42 1.30
C VAL A 569 -30.26 7.79 1.44
N ALA A 570 -29.63 8.73 2.14
CA ALA A 570 -30.15 10.08 2.30
C ALA A 570 -30.25 10.83 0.95
N ALA A 571 -29.26 10.67 0.06
CA ALA A 571 -29.28 11.25 -1.28
C ALA A 571 -30.43 10.69 -2.16
N VAL A 572 -30.74 9.40 -2.04
CA VAL A 572 -31.93 8.80 -2.69
C VAL A 572 -33.21 9.39 -2.11
N GLY A 573 -33.30 9.54 -0.78
CA GLY A 573 -34.43 10.17 -0.10
C GLY A 573 -34.66 11.62 -0.56
N LEU A 574 -33.59 12.42 -0.71
CA LEU A 574 -33.69 13.77 -1.29
C LEU A 574 -34.26 13.75 -2.71
N LYS A 575 -33.74 12.87 -3.58
CA LYS A 575 -34.23 12.74 -4.97
C LYS A 575 -35.71 12.33 -5.03
N GLN A 576 -36.12 11.39 -4.19
CA GLN A 576 -37.51 10.98 -4.07
C GLN A 576 -38.41 12.12 -3.56
N SER A 577 -37.94 12.90 -2.58
CA SER A 577 -38.68 14.06 -2.06
C SER A 577 -38.89 15.14 -3.14
N GLN A 578 -37.86 15.40 -3.96
CA GLN A 578 -37.95 16.32 -5.09
C GLN A 578 -38.91 15.83 -6.18
N ALA A 579 -38.84 14.54 -6.56
CA ALA A 579 -39.77 13.93 -7.50
C ALA A 579 -41.22 13.98 -6.97
N ALA A 580 -41.40 13.71 -5.68
CA ALA A 580 -42.68 13.82 -4.99
C ALA A 580 -43.16 15.26 -4.80
N LEU A 581 -42.41 16.29 -5.17
CA LEU A 581 -42.90 17.68 -5.29
C LEU A 581 -43.15 18.08 -6.76
N SER A 582 -42.58 17.33 -7.70
CA SER A 582 -42.55 17.64 -9.14
C SER A 582 -43.72 17.00 -9.93
N ALA A 583 -44.90 16.86 -9.33
CA ALA A 583 -46.05 16.11 -9.88
C ALA A 583 -46.33 16.33 -11.40
N PRO A 584 -46.91 15.33 -12.12
CA PRO A 584 -46.96 15.27 -13.60
C PRO A 584 -47.45 16.53 -14.33
N GLY A 585 -48.37 17.29 -13.72
CA GLY A 585 -48.94 18.51 -14.30
C GLY A 585 -47.93 19.63 -14.55
N ARG A 586 -46.84 19.71 -13.78
CA ARG A 586 -45.76 20.70 -14.03
C ARG A 586 -44.87 20.30 -15.21
N GLN A 587 -44.65 19.00 -15.43
CA GLN A 587 -43.84 18.51 -16.54
C GLN A 587 -44.58 18.66 -17.88
N ALA A 588 -45.91 18.47 -17.90
CA ALA A 588 -46.73 18.82 -19.06
C ALA A 588 -46.69 20.33 -19.35
N ALA A 589 -46.72 21.17 -18.31
CA ALA A 589 -46.65 22.63 -18.46
C ALA A 589 -45.27 23.16 -18.85
N SER A 590 -44.17 22.47 -18.48
CA SER A 590 -42.81 22.82 -18.93
C SER A 590 -42.57 22.34 -20.36
N THR A 591 -43.00 21.12 -20.72
CA THR A 591 -42.94 20.61 -22.09
C THR A 591 -43.75 21.49 -23.04
N ARG A 592 -44.98 21.89 -22.66
CA ARG A 592 -45.77 22.84 -23.46
C ARG A 592 -45.05 24.17 -23.66
N ARG A 593 -44.37 24.68 -22.63
CA ARG A 593 -43.59 25.94 -22.73
C ARG A 593 -42.37 25.78 -23.65
N ILE A 594 -41.66 24.66 -23.58
CA ILE A 594 -40.54 24.36 -24.48
C ILE A 594 -41.02 24.33 -25.94
N TRP A 595 -42.16 23.68 -26.22
CA TRP A 595 -42.74 23.65 -27.55
C TRP A 595 -43.20 25.02 -28.05
N VAL A 596 -43.82 25.83 -27.18
CA VAL A 596 -44.22 27.21 -27.54
C VAL A 596 -42.99 28.06 -27.85
N ASN A 597 -41.94 28.00 -27.02
CA ASN A 597 -40.71 28.72 -27.27
C ASN A 597 -40.02 28.23 -28.56
N ALA A 598 -39.95 26.92 -28.76
CA ALA A 598 -39.39 26.34 -29.98
C ALA A 598 -40.15 26.81 -31.22
N ALA A 599 -41.49 26.83 -31.18
CA ALA A 599 -42.33 27.32 -32.27
C ALA A 599 -42.09 28.81 -32.55
N ILE A 600 -41.93 29.65 -31.52
CA ILE A 600 -41.65 31.07 -31.68
C ILE A 600 -40.27 31.29 -32.32
N TYR A 601 -39.21 30.65 -31.79
CA TYR A 601 -37.87 30.76 -32.39
C TYR A 601 -37.83 30.21 -33.81
N PHE A 602 -38.52 29.10 -34.07
CA PHE A 602 -38.59 28.49 -35.39
C PHE A 602 -39.32 29.38 -36.39
N GLY A 603 -40.42 30.03 -35.96
CA GLY A 603 -41.14 31.00 -36.79
C GLY A 603 -40.24 32.16 -37.25
N PHE A 604 -39.45 32.74 -36.34
CA PHE A 604 -38.51 33.80 -36.70
C PHE A 604 -37.32 33.29 -37.55
N ALA A 605 -36.82 32.10 -37.28
CA ALA A 605 -35.76 31.48 -38.09
C ALA A 605 -36.24 31.21 -39.52
N LEU A 606 -37.47 30.72 -39.69
CA LEU A 606 -38.10 30.51 -40.99
C LEU A 606 -38.32 31.83 -41.73
N LEU A 607 -38.78 32.87 -41.04
CA LEU A 607 -38.95 34.20 -41.64
C LEU A 607 -37.61 34.75 -42.14
N ALA A 608 -36.54 34.61 -41.35
CA ALA A 608 -35.19 34.99 -41.76
C ALA A 608 -34.73 34.20 -43.01
N ALA A 609 -34.94 32.88 -43.04
CA ALA A 609 -34.63 32.05 -44.20
C ALA A 609 -35.43 32.46 -45.46
N ILE A 610 -36.71 32.81 -45.32
CA ILE A 610 -37.57 33.28 -46.43
C ILE A 610 -37.05 34.60 -46.99
N VAL A 611 -36.62 35.55 -46.15
CA VAL A 611 -36.03 36.83 -46.60
C VAL A 611 -34.69 36.61 -47.30
N GLN A 612 -33.96 35.59 -46.89
CA GLN A 612 -32.63 35.28 -47.40
C GLN A 612 -32.65 34.69 -48.81
N ILE A 613 -33.65 33.86 -49.15
CA ILE A 613 -33.74 33.19 -50.46
C ILE A 613 -33.79 34.20 -51.63
N PRO A 614 -34.69 35.22 -51.66
CA PRO A 614 -34.69 36.23 -52.72
C PRO A 614 -33.43 37.07 -52.74
N THR A 615 -32.85 37.36 -51.57
CA THR A 615 -31.63 38.17 -51.45
C THR A 615 -30.44 37.45 -52.07
N LEU A 616 -30.35 36.13 -51.90
CA LEU A 616 -29.31 35.30 -52.51
C LEU A 616 -29.56 35.08 -54.02
N LEU A 617 -30.81 34.86 -54.43
CA LEU A 617 -31.18 34.65 -55.84
C LEU A 617 -31.09 35.92 -56.71
N ALA A 618 -31.31 37.10 -56.13
CA ALA A 618 -31.18 38.38 -56.83
C ALA A 618 -29.72 38.74 -57.15
N GLY A 619 -28.74 38.08 -56.51
CA GLY A 619 -27.30 38.33 -56.68
C GLY A 619 -26.74 37.95 -58.04
N GLU A 620 -27.42 37.13 -58.85
CA GLU A 620 -26.90 36.68 -60.15
C GLU A 620 -26.87 37.76 -61.24
N ARG A 621 -27.54 38.91 -61.06
CA ARG A 621 -27.63 39.96 -62.10
C ARG A 621 -26.86 41.25 -61.81
N PHE A 622 -26.23 41.39 -60.64
CA PHE A 622 -25.47 42.61 -60.28
C PHE A 622 -24.28 42.24 -59.38
N SER A 623 -23.05 42.38 -59.90
CA SER A 623 -21.81 42.09 -59.15
C SER A 623 -21.64 42.90 -57.86
N GLU A 624 -22.37 44.01 -57.70
CA GLU A 624 -22.35 44.84 -56.49
C GLU A 624 -23.28 44.35 -55.36
N ILE A 625 -24.32 43.56 -55.66
CA ILE A 625 -25.30 43.11 -54.65
C ILE A 625 -24.75 41.98 -53.79
N SER A 626 -23.83 41.15 -54.30
CA SER A 626 -23.20 40.04 -53.57
C SER A 626 -22.37 40.48 -52.36
N ILE A 627 -21.78 41.69 -52.39
CA ILE A 627 -20.95 42.20 -51.28
C ILE A 627 -21.81 42.52 -50.04
N ILE A 628 -23.08 42.90 -50.23
CA ILE A 628 -24.01 43.26 -49.14
C ILE A 628 -24.90 42.07 -48.73
N ALA A 629 -25.22 41.19 -49.67
CA ALA A 629 -26.07 40.02 -49.42
C ALA A 629 -25.44 39.03 -48.43
N LEU A 630 -24.12 38.79 -48.50
CA LEU A 630 -23.44 37.81 -47.65
C LEU A 630 -23.36 38.26 -46.17
N PRO A 631 -22.97 39.52 -45.84
CA PRO A 631 -23.06 40.02 -44.47
C PRO A 631 -24.50 40.03 -43.94
N CYS A 632 -25.47 40.40 -44.78
CA CYS A 632 -26.88 40.41 -44.39
C CYS A 632 -27.37 39.00 -44.01
N ALA A 633 -27.06 38.01 -44.85
CA ALA A 633 -27.35 36.60 -44.62
C ALA A 633 -26.72 36.06 -43.31
N LEU A 634 -25.55 36.56 -42.93
CA LEU A 634 -24.85 36.15 -41.70
C LEU A 634 -25.46 36.79 -40.43
N VAL A 635 -26.02 37.99 -40.54
CA VAL A 635 -26.58 38.74 -39.40
C VAL A 635 -28.03 38.33 -39.09
N LEU A 636 -28.80 37.90 -40.10
CA LEU A 636 -30.21 37.51 -39.94
C LEU A 636 -30.51 36.46 -38.85
N PRO A 637 -29.71 35.40 -38.63
CA PRO A 637 -29.90 34.47 -37.52
C PRO A 637 -29.85 35.14 -36.13
N ALA A 638 -28.95 36.12 -35.95
CA ALA A 638 -28.84 36.85 -34.69
C ALA A 638 -30.06 37.75 -34.46
N ILE A 639 -30.58 38.38 -35.52
CA ILE A 639 -31.82 39.17 -35.48
C ILE A 639 -33.01 38.27 -35.15
N ALA A 640 -33.14 37.11 -35.81
CA ALA A 640 -34.19 36.14 -35.55
C ALA A 640 -34.17 35.64 -34.09
N PHE A 641 -32.98 35.38 -33.54
CA PHE A 641 -32.81 35.03 -32.13
C PHE A 641 -33.28 36.16 -31.20
N GLY A 642 -32.84 37.40 -31.46
CA GLY A 642 -33.22 38.57 -30.66
C GLY A 642 -34.73 38.83 -30.68
N LEU A 643 -35.37 38.74 -31.84
CA LEU A 643 -36.82 38.91 -31.98
C LEU A 643 -37.60 37.79 -31.28
N GLY A 644 -37.17 36.53 -31.42
CA GLY A 644 -37.76 35.41 -30.69
C GLY A 644 -37.65 35.57 -29.17
N TRP A 645 -36.47 36.00 -28.71
CA TRP A 645 -36.19 36.26 -27.30
C TRP A 645 -37.08 37.36 -26.70
N LEU A 646 -37.22 38.47 -27.43
CA LEU A 646 -38.09 39.60 -27.04
C LEU A 646 -39.56 39.19 -27.05
N THR A 647 -40.01 38.46 -28.08
CA THR A 647 -41.40 38.02 -28.22
C THR A 647 -41.80 37.08 -27.08
N ILE A 648 -40.96 36.09 -26.76
CA ILE A 648 -41.19 35.24 -25.59
C ILE A 648 -41.22 36.11 -24.33
N GLY A 649 -40.26 37.02 -24.18
CA GLY A 649 -40.20 37.96 -23.06
C GLY A 649 -41.44 38.86 -22.89
N ALA A 650 -42.11 39.22 -23.98
CA ALA A 650 -43.34 40.02 -23.96
C ALA A 650 -44.57 39.15 -23.65
N MET A 651 -44.62 37.91 -24.18
CA MET A 651 -45.72 36.98 -23.95
C MET A 651 -45.71 36.37 -22.55
N THR A 652 -44.54 36.29 -21.91
CA THR A 652 -44.39 35.68 -20.60
C THR A 652 -43.96 36.69 -19.54
N ARG A 653 -44.83 36.94 -18.55
CA ARG A 653 -44.53 37.85 -17.42
C ARG A 653 -43.42 37.35 -16.47
N ARG A 654 -42.82 36.18 -16.71
CA ARG A 654 -41.76 35.59 -15.86
C ARG A 654 -40.47 35.43 -16.65
N THR A 655 -39.39 36.02 -16.16
CA THR A 655 -38.03 35.94 -16.73
C THR A 655 -37.52 34.50 -16.91
N THR A 656 -37.98 33.56 -16.08
CA THR A 656 -37.59 32.14 -16.07
C THR A 656 -38.12 31.29 -17.23
N SER A 657 -38.82 31.89 -18.18
CA SER A 657 -39.46 31.17 -19.30
C SER A 657 -38.71 31.27 -20.62
N ARG A 658 -37.60 32.00 -20.68
CA ARG A 658 -36.78 32.09 -21.88
C ARG A 658 -35.77 30.94 -21.94
N THR A 659 -35.61 30.33 -23.10
CA THR A 659 -34.70 29.19 -23.34
C THR A 659 -33.60 29.60 -24.32
N PRO A 660 -32.50 30.25 -23.85
CA PRO A 660 -31.51 30.88 -24.72
C PRO A 660 -30.78 29.88 -25.60
N VAL A 661 -30.36 28.75 -25.03
CA VAL A 661 -29.64 27.70 -25.78
C VAL A 661 -30.52 27.11 -26.89
N LEU A 662 -31.79 26.81 -26.57
CA LEU A 662 -32.74 26.31 -27.56
C LEU A 662 -33.00 27.33 -28.68
N GLY A 663 -33.16 28.61 -28.31
CA GLY A 663 -33.34 29.68 -29.28
C GLY A 663 -32.14 29.82 -30.20
N LEU A 664 -30.91 29.79 -29.65
CA LEU A 664 -29.69 29.88 -30.43
C LEU A 664 -29.60 28.75 -31.47
N VAL A 665 -29.82 27.50 -31.04
CA VAL A 665 -29.78 26.33 -31.93
C VAL A 665 -30.82 26.43 -33.04
N ILE A 666 -32.05 26.84 -32.73
CA ILE A 666 -33.13 26.95 -33.71
C ILE A 666 -32.88 28.12 -34.68
N SER A 667 -32.40 29.26 -34.19
CA SER A 667 -32.13 30.43 -35.04
C SER A 667 -30.99 30.18 -36.03
N LEU A 668 -30.03 29.30 -35.72
CA LEU A 668 -28.99 28.89 -36.67
C LEU A 668 -29.53 28.11 -37.88
N LEU A 669 -30.73 27.52 -37.79
CA LEU A 669 -31.37 26.88 -38.96
C LEU A 669 -31.64 27.87 -40.09
N ALA A 670 -31.69 29.17 -39.80
CA ALA A 670 -31.80 30.20 -40.82
C ALA A 670 -30.57 30.26 -41.75
N LEU A 671 -29.43 29.66 -41.40
CA LEU A 671 -28.24 29.60 -42.27
C LEU A 671 -28.33 28.58 -43.41
N ILE A 672 -29.32 27.67 -43.39
CA ILE A 672 -29.44 26.60 -44.39
C ILE A 672 -29.48 27.13 -45.84
N PRO A 673 -30.25 28.18 -46.20
CA PRO A 673 -30.24 28.74 -47.55
C PRO A 673 -28.86 29.24 -47.99
N LEU A 674 -28.07 29.83 -47.08
CA LEU A 674 -26.70 30.27 -47.38
C LEU A 674 -25.80 29.08 -47.71
N LEU A 675 -25.88 28.03 -46.91
CA LEU A 675 -25.05 26.83 -47.07
C LEU A 675 -25.39 26.09 -48.36
N VAL A 676 -26.69 25.98 -48.69
CA VAL A 676 -27.14 25.38 -49.96
C VAL A 676 -26.67 26.22 -51.14
N PHE A 677 -26.84 27.55 -51.08
CA PHE A 677 -26.38 28.46 -52.15
C PHE A 677 -24.86 28.38 -52.35
N GLY A 678 -24.08 28.44 -51.27
CA GLY A 678 -22.62 28.29 -51.32
C GLY A 678 -22.18 26.92 -51.87
N GLY A 679 -22.88 25.84 -51.48
CA GLY A 679 -22.62 24.50 -52.00
C GLY A 679 -22.90 24.35 -53.49
N VAL A 680 -24.01 24.93 -53.98
CA VAL A 680 -24.33 24.96 -55.42
C VAL A 680 -23.27 25.75 -56.18
N LEU A 681 -22.81 26.89 -55.65
CA LEU A 681 -21.79 27.74 -56.27
C LEU A 681 -20.38 27.12 -56.26
N LEU A 682 -20.11 26.19 -55.36
CA LEU A 682 -18.86 25.40 -55.31
C LEU A 682 -18.88 24.19 -56.25
N LEU A 683 -20.07 23.72 -56.64
CA LEU A 683 -20.27 22.55 -57.51
C LEU A 683 -20.51 22.93 -58.97
N ALA A 684 -20.99 24.16 -59.22
CA ALA A 684 -21.05 24.79 -60.54
C ALA A 684 -19.69 25.40 -60.90
#